data_AF-A0A842W2H2-F1
#
_entry.id   AF-A0A842W2H2-F1
#
_cell.length_a   1.000
_cell.length_b   1.000
_cell.length_c   1.000
_cell.angle_alpha   90.00
_cell.angle_beta   90.00
_cell.angle_gamma   90.00
#
_symmetry.space_group_name_H-M   'P 1'
#
loop_
_entity.id
_entity.type
_entity.pdbx_description
1 polymer ?
#
loop_
_entity_poly.entity_id
_entity_poly.type
_entity_poly.pdbx_seq_one_letter_code
_entity_poly.pdbx_strand_id
1 'polypeptide(L)'
;MLILKNSKNSHYNRLRLIFSLTILLTAFISIYNFNIKNEENSTQYVYENFTLLNNSPESSAHWENYSLTIDNQIVTNSTYAGNWNWAVDQPWCSGKGTAIQPYIIENLTLNAFSSSDGLKIMNSEDVVFIINNVTVDNAADDYYAGICLENVKNGTITGCNVSRTNYYGILLKNGCDNNTITENFASNNSQTGIRLETGCNNTLIKNNSIKSNSHFGIVLYDDCCYNNITNNDIPIESQYGDTSIYIWYSSSYNIVLNNTMMCTERFGDVILEIQGSSSNECIGNQIINNTLSWTIDYPHIIELTNAPSTFVFNNTIFSVKHFQVGGIRASLCDDIVIRNNTVYNAGESGIRIYDCKNAILSDNHLYESGYHIIEDDGTYDISFNNTVNDKPFYYYYDESNLVPADFSNAGQIVLWNCSYVEIRDLEISNTIEAIYLYSTEHAIIENVTISNTWYAVYMDEESNHNTLANSTLNENCRIIVLEHDSCYNKLLNNNVSDGIGYSIQAPIAIEVNYGCDYNIIRNNTAIDHYWGIYINLGNNNTIQKNVVSQQYYTGIRLRNAHSNVIINNTSFDNEDDGIYLEASCSNNTIADNYFYSTDASQNYGIHFDTAFDCHVDNNTCTGHYYDGIYITASDDNVLSNNTCRLNDRYGIYLTNSENNTLSENRVLENPDGILVETQCHGTIIEFNHVNDSTTDGITISDTCLYVTIFHNNISNNGGNGVRLVDSSVTNCLIYMNVFIFNGVNATDNGDSNQWDNGTFGNYWQGYNSQDEDNDGIGDSPVIISPNGVDNKPLMTQYVDMYGDFDGDGLTNYEEYILGTFEDDPDTEDDGMYDGWEVDNGLDPFTDDSSDDNDDDQLDNLDEFNANTDPNNNDTDDDGMDDYWEVMNDLNPLIDDSSLDGDGDGLTNLEELNYGTDPNNNDSDGDGVSDGEEVTDGTDPLDPLDYKSDSGDWLPIVIGIPTAALIIFSLIGVLFKSKKKKSKKHRRKG
;
A
#
# COMPACT_ATOMS: atom_id res chain seq x y z
N MET A 1 -8.93 37.03 -35.26
CA MET A 1 -8.32 38.30 -35.71
C MET A 1 -8.55 39.35 -34.63
N LEU A 2 -7.45 39.93 -34.11
CA LEU A 2 -7.34 41.10 -33.21
C LEU A 2 -7.78 40.99 -31.73
N ILE A 3 -6.83 40.46 -30.97
CA ILE A 3 -6.35 40.84 -29.62
C ILE A 3 -6.78 42.24 -29.14
N LEU A 4 -7.34 42.31 -27.92
CA LEU A 4 -7.00 43.34 -26.94
C LEU A 4 -6.97 42.76 -25.51
N LYS A 5 -5.81 42.96 -24.88
CA LYS A 5 -5.34 42.54 -23.56
C LYS A 5 -6.19 43.05 -22.39
N ASN A 6 -6.32 42.19 -21.39
CA ASN A 6 -6.04 42.42 -19.96
C ASN A 6 -6.13 43.86 -19.43
N SER A 7 -7.20 44.14 -18.66
CA SER A 7 -7.07 44.53 -17.25
C SER A 7 -8.48 44.73 -16.64
N LYS A 8 -9.06 43.73 -15.98
CA LYS A 8 -10.20 43.91 -15.05
C LYS A 8 -10.54 42.70 -14.15
N ASN A 9 -9.58 41.82 -13.85
CA ASN A 9 -9.85 40.66 -12.97
C ASN A 9 -9.71 40.90 -11.46
N SER A 10 -9.26 42.08 -11.01
CA SER A 10 -9.28 42.35 -9.56
C SER A 10 -10.66 42.77 -9.05
N HIS A 11 -11.59 43.20 -9.92
CA HIS A 11 -12.94 43.56 -9.51
C HIS A 11 -13.89 42.35 -9.46
N TYR A 12 -13.72 41.36 -10.33
CA TYR A 12 -14.48 40.11 -10.32
C TYR A 12 -14.03 39.17 -9.19
N ASN A 13 -12.73 39.06 -8.91
CA ASN A 13 -12.25 38.30 -7.76
C ASN A 13 -12.54 39.00 -6.44
N ARG A 14 -12.58 40.35 -6.40
CA ARG A 14 -13.10 41.06 -5.22
C ARG A 14 -14.61 40.91 -5.06
N LEU A 15 -15.40 40.87 -6.14
CA LEU A 15 -16.84 40.61 -6.02
C LEU A 15 -17.14 39.17 -5.61
N ARG A 16 -16.39 38.16 -6.10
CA ARG A 16 -16.52 36.75 -5.65
C ARG A 16 -16.02 36.56 -4.23
N LEU A 17 -14.88 37.16 -3.85
CA LEU A 17 -14.41 37.10 -2.47
C LEU A 17 -15.36 37.87 -1.54
N ILE A 18 -15.94 39.00 -1.96
CA ILE A 18 -16.99 39.71 -1.20
C ILE A 18 -18.27 38.89 -1.17
N PHE A 19 -18.67 38.18 -2.24
CA PHE A 19 -19.85 37.31 -2.24
C PHE A 19 -19.67 36.07 -1.35
N SER A 20 -18.52 35.39 -1.46
CA SER A 20 -18.15 34.24 -0.61
C SER A 20 -17.92 34.66 0.84
N LEU A 21 -17.30 35.82 1.09
CA LEU A 21 -17.22 36.40 2.43
C LEU A 21 -18.59 36.86 2.92
N THR A 22 -19.51 37.36 2.08
CA THR A 22 -20.87 37.65 2.54
C THR A 22 -21.69 36.40 2.79
N ILE A 23 -21.48 35.31 2.05
CA ILE A 23 -22.15 34.02 2.29
C ILE A 23 -21.61 33.38 3.57
N LEU A 24 -20.28 33.34 3.74
CA LEU A 24 -19.63 32.92 4.98
C LEU A 24 -19.97 33.84 6.15
N LEU A 25 -20.08 35.16 5.94
CA LEU A 25 -20.48 36.10 6.98
C LEU A 25 -21.98 36.03 7.25
N THR A 26 -22.85 35.68 6.29
CA THR A 26 -24.28 35.40 6.57
C THR A 26 -24.50 34.04 7.19
N ALA A 27 -23.66 33.04 6.89
CA ALA A 27 -23.65 31.75 7.56
C ALA A 27 -23.09 31.89 8.99
N PHE A 28 -21.99 32.62 9.17
CA PHE A 28 -21.46 32.96 10.50
C PHE A 28 -22.39 33.89 11.26
N ILE A 29 -23.04 34.88 10.65
CA ILE A 29 -24.05 35.72 11.33
C ILE A 29 -25.32 34.90 11.60
N SER A 30 -25.66 33.89 10.80
CA SER A 30 -26.79 32.98 11.10
C SER A 30 -26.44 31.99 12.21
N ILE A 31 -25.22 31.43 12.24
CA ILE A 31 -24.70 30.56 13.31
C ILE A 31 -24.44 31.37 14.59
N TYR A 32 -23.92 32.58 14.49
CA TYR A 32 -23.69 33.49 15.62
C TYR A 32 -24.99 34.11 16.14
N ASN A 33 -25.98 34.42 15.29
CA ASN A 33 -27.33 34.78 15.75
C ASN A 33 -28.14 33.56 16.22
N PHE A 34 -27.86 32.35 15.75
CA PHE A 34 -28.42 31.11 16.27
C PHE A 34 -27.79 30.76 17.63
N ASN A 35 -26.49 30.96 17.80
CA ASN A 35 -25.78 30.79 19.08
C ASN A 35 -26.03 31.93 20.06
N ILE A 36 -26.26 33.18 19.64
CA ILE A 36 -26.72 34.25 20.53
C ILE A 36 -28.20 34.06 20.87
N LYS A 37 -29.05 33.64 19.92
CA LYS A 37 -30.41 33.21 20.27
C LYS A 37 -30.40 31.98 21.17
N ASN A 38 -29.42 31.08 21.06
CA ASN A 38 -29.32 29.93 21.93
C ASN A 38 -28.55 30.20 23.21
N GLU A 39 -27.67 31.22 23.34
CA GLU A 39 -26.98 31.57 24.59
C GLU A 39 -27.77 32.62 25.39
N GLU A 40 -28.40 33.62 24.75
CA GLU A 40 -29.36 34.50 25.41
C GLU A 40 -30.69 33.77 25.71
N ASN A 41 -31.08 32.74 24.93
CA ASN A 41 -32.19 31.87 25.34
C ASN A 41 -31.77 30.69 26.24
N SER A 42 -30.56 30.12 26.18
CA SER A 42 -30.18 29.01 27.10
C SER A 42 -29.74 29.48 28.48
N THR A 43 -29.43 30.75 28.69
CA THR A 43 -29.07 31.24 30.03
C THR A 43 -30.10 32.19 30.66
N GLN A 44 -31.15 32.60 29.93
CA GLN A 44 -32.29 33.31 30.49
C GLN A 44 -33.67 32.63 30.32
N TYR A 45 -33.84 31.62 29.44
CA TYR A 45 -35.03 30.74 29.51
C TYR A 45 -34.87 29.58 30.50
N VAL A 46 -33.65 29.32 30.98
CA VAL A 46 -33.36 28.23 31.94
C VAL A 46 -33.59 28.64 33.41
N TYR A 47 -33.88 29.91 33.72
CA TYR A 47 -34.26 30.32 35.10
C TYR A 47 -35.47 31.27 35.24
N GLU A 48 -36.06 31.81 34.16
CA GLU A 48 -37.27 32.64 34.25
C GLU A 48 -38.51 32.10 33.52
N ASN A 49 -38.43 30.96 32.82
CA ASN A 49 -39.63 30.24 32.33
C ASN A 49 -39.92 28.90 33.01
N PHE A 50 -39.10 28.48 33.97
CA PHE A 50 -39.50 27.50 35.00
C PHE A 50 -40.60 28.03 35.94
N THR A 51 -41.02 29.30 35.78
CA THR A 51 -42.07 29.95 36.58
C THR A 51 -43.30 30.39 35.77
N LEU A 52 -43.39 30.12 34.46
CA LEU A 52 -44.58 30.46 33.65
C LEU A 52 -45.30 29.30 32.95
N LEU A 53 -44.88 28.04 33.20
CA LEU A 53 -45.75 26.85 33.06
C LEU A 53 -46.17 26.26 34.43
N ASN A 54 -46.10 27.08 35.48
CA ASN A 54 -46.85 26.89 36.72
C ASN A 54 -48.24 27.54 36.68
N ASN A 55 -48.76 27.84 35.48
CA ASN A 55 -50.19 27.75 35.33
C ASN A 55 -50.51 26.26 35.45
N SER A 56 -50.76 25.84 36.69
CA SER A 56 -51.58 24.69 36.99
C SER A 56 -52.67 24.65 35.92
N PRO A 57 -52.84 23.54 35.19
CA PRO A 57 -54.01 23.38 34.33
C PRO A 57 -55.21 23.82 35.17
N GLU A 58 -56.04 24.74 34.66
CA GLU A 58 -57.30 25.09 35.34
C GLU A 58 -58.08 23.79 35.53
N SER A 59 -58.02 23.27 36.76
CA SER A 59 -58.50 21.95 37.17
C SER A 59 -58.40 20.86 36.09
N SER A 60 -57.19 20.49 35.64
CA SER A 60 -57.03 19.14 35.09
C SER A 60 -57.44 18.17 36.18
N ALA A 61 -58.19 17.14 35.83
CA ALA A 61 -58.44 16.06 36.77
C ALA A 61 -57.09 15.36 36.98
N HIS A 62 -56.39 15.68 38.08
CA HIS A 62 -55.12 15.04 38.45
C HIS A 62 -55.43 13.71 39.13
N TRP A 63 -55.15 12.60 38.42
CA TRP A 63 -55.52 11.26 38.86
C TRP A 63 -54.23 10.51 39.20
N GLU A 64 -53.84 10.58 40.47
CA GLU A 64 -52.67 9.86 40.99
C GLU A 64 -52.98 8.36 41.17
N ASN A 65 -52.17 7.49 40.56
CA ASN A 65 -52.21 6.01 40.66
C ASN A 65 -53.24 5.28 39.79
N TYR A 66 -53.39 5.62 38.50
CA TYR A 66 -54.42 4.98 37.66
C TYR A 66 -53.96 4.70 36.22
N SER A 67 -54.32 3.52 35.72
CA SER A 67 -54.39 3.17 34.30
C SER A 67 -55.83 3.38 33.83
N LEU A 68 -56.00 4.08 32.71
CA LEU A 68 -57.31 4.34 32.10
C LEU A 68 -57.48 3.47 30.86
N THR A 69 -58.51 2.63 30.83
CA THR A 69 -58.81 1.77 29.67
C THR A 69 -60.17 2.09 29.07
N ILE A 70 -60.21 2.33 27.76
CA ILE A 70 -61.45 2.39 26.98
C ILE A 70 -61.48 1.20 26.04
N ASP A 71 -62.37 0.24 26.30
CA ASP A 71 -62.58 -0.93 25.45
C ASP A 71 -64.02 -0.93 24.95
N ASN A 72 -64.19 -0.81 23.64
CA ASN A 72 -65.52 -0.77 23.02
C ASN A 72 -66.29 -2.10 23.17
N GLN A 73 -65.61 -3.20 23.50
CA GLN A 73 -66.23 -4.52 23.71
C GLN A 73 -66.57 -4.80 25.17
N ILE A 74 -66.11 -3.98 26.13
CA ILE A 74 -66.45 -4.14 27.55
C ILE A 74 -67.91 -3.77 27.82
N VAL A 75 -68.62 -4.70 28.46
CA VAL A 75 -70.06 -4.57 28.82
C VAL A 75 -70.24 -4.20 30.31
N THR A 76 -69.18 -4.32 31.13
CA THR A 76 -69.17 -3.98 32.57
C THR A 76 -68.18 -2.88 32.88
N ASN A 77 -68.66 -1.71 33.30
CA ASN A 77 -67.84 -0.54 33.56
C ASN A 77 -67.33 -0.53 35.02
N SER A 78 -66.12 -0.03 35.22
CA SER A 78 -65.52 0.33 36.50
C SER A 78 -65.15 1.82 36.49
N THR A 79 -64.60 2.35 37.59
CA THR A 79 -64.16 3.74 37.67
C THR A 79 -63.02 4.10 36.71
N TYR A 80 -62.29 3.11 36.20
CA TYR A 80 -61.07 3.31 35.40
C TYR A 80 -61.04 2.48 34.10
N ALA A 81 -62.12 1.73 33.82
CA ALA A 81 -62.24 0.94 32.61
C ALA A 81 -63.70 0.84 32.18
N GLY A 82 -63.98 1.06 30.90
CA GLY A 82 -65.33 0.93 30.34
C GLY A 82 -65.35 1.20 28.84
N ASN A 83 -66.55 1.24 28.25
CA ASN A 83 -66.74 1.60 26.85
C ASN A 83 -66.94 3.11 26.66
N TRP A 84 -67.08 3.56 25.40
CA TRP A 84 -67.25 4.97 25.07
C TRP A 84 -68.49 5.64 25.68
N ASN A 85 -69.59 4.90 25.93
CA ASN A 85 -70.76 5.42 26.63
C ASN A 85 -70.43 5.77 28.09
N TRP A 86 -69.57 4.98 28.72
CA TRP A 86 -69.07 5.28 30.05
C TRP A 86 -68.06 6.42 30.03
N ALA A 87 -67.16 6.44 29.04
CA ALA A 87 -66.12 7.45 28.93
C ALA A 87 -66.74 8.85 28.81
N VAL A 88 -67.75 9.07 27.95
CA VAL A 88 -68.37 10.39 27.74
C VAL A 88 -69.11 10.95 28.96
N ASP A 89 -69.46 10.08 29.92
CA ASP A 89 -70.03 10.49 31.21
C ASP A 89 -68.95 10.93 32.21
N GLN A 90 -67.67 10.73 31.89
CA GLN A 90 -66.54 11.16 32.71
C GLN A 90 -66.18 12.63 32.45
N PRO A 91 -65.67 13.36 33.47
CA PRO A 91 -65.40 14.80 33.35
C PRO A 91 -64.26 15.16 32.38
N TRP A 92 -63.42 14.19 32.01
CA TRP A 92 -62.29 14.35 31.10
C TRP A 92 -62.62 13.96 29.65
N CYS A 93 -63.84 13.49 29.37
CA CYS A 93 -64.27 13.09 28.03
C CYS A 93 -65.49 13.89 27.58
N SER A 94 -65.54 14.25 26.31
CA SER A 94 -66.72 14.87 25.70
C SER A 94 -66.94 14.37 24.27
N GLY A 95 -68.04 14.79 23.63
CA GLY A 95 -68.30 14.49 22.21
C GLY A 95 -69.22 13.29 21.96
N LYS A 96 -69.21 12.77 20.72
CA LYS A 96 -70.14 11.71 20.26
C LYS A 96 -69.50 10.62 19.40
N GLY A 97 -68.18 10.62 19.23
CA GLY A 97 -67.50 9.62 18.41
C GLY A 97 -67.73 9.73 16.91
N THR A 98 -68.22 10.87 16.41
CA THR A 98 -68.47 11.09 14.96
C THR A 98 -67.39 11.99 14.37
N ALA A 99 -67.17 11.96 13.06
CA ALA A 99 -66.16 12.82 12.41
C ALA A 99 -66.34 14.34 12.67
N ILE A 100 -67.58 14.80 12.91
CA ILE A 100 -67.89 16.22 13.19
C ILE A 100 -67.89 16.51 14.70
N GLN A 101 -68.14 15.49 15.52
CA GLN A 101 -68.16 15.57 16.98
C GLN A 101 -67.39 14.36 17.54
N PRO A 102 -66.05 14.33 17.43
CA PRO A 102 -65.25 13.21 17.88
C PRO A 102 -65.37 13.08 19.40
N TYR A 103 -65.09 11.90 19.94
CA TYR A 103 -64.82 11.83 21.39
C TYR A 103 -63.53 12.60 21.69
N ILE A 104 -63.52 13.47 22.69
CA ILE A 104 -62.34 14.26 23.06
C ILE A 104 -61.99 13.91 24.49
N ILE A 105 -60.83 13.28 24.65
CA ILE A 105 -60.16 13.03 25.94
C ILE A 105 -59.15 14.14 26.12
N GLU A 106 -59.32 14.99 27.14
CA GLU A 106 -58.44 16.15 27.29
C GLU A 106 -58.14 16.55 28.73
N ASN A 107 -57.00 17.25 28.89
CA ASN A 107 -56.56 17.87 30.15
C ASN A 107 -56.47 16.87 31.30
N LEU A 108 -55.88 15.70 31.03
CA LEU A 108 -55.71 14.61 31.97
C LEU A 108 -54.22 14.45 32.31
N THR A 109 -53.92 14.24 33.59
CA THR A 109 -52.59 13.84 34.04
C THR A 109 -52.69 12.46 34.69
N LEU A 110 -52.00 11.49 34.12
CA LEU A 110 -51.94 10.10 34.56
C LEU A 110 -50.54 9.77 35.08
N ASN A 111 -50.48 9.17 36.27
CA ASN A 111 -49.28 8.57 36.82
C ASN A 111 -49.54 7.06 36.89
N ALA A 112 -49.04 6.33 35.90
CA ALA A 112 -49.16 4.87 35.83
C ALA A 112 -48.21 4.25 36.89
N PHE A 113 -48.54 3.11 37.50
CA PHE A 113 -47.74 2.53 38.60
C PHE A 113 -47.01 1.28 38.14
N SER A 114 -46.05 1.46 37.23
CA SER A 114 -45.05 0.46 36.85
C SER A 114 -45.57 -0.99 36.62
N SER A 115 -46.80 -1.16 36.09
CA SER A 115 -47.37 -2.50 35.78
C SER A 115 -48.47 -2.53 34.70
N SER A 116 -48.74 -1.43 34.00
CA SER A 116 -49.80 -1.35 32.97
C SER A 116 -49.58 -0.17 32.02
N ASP A 117 -50.30 -0.16 30.90
CA ASP A 117 -50.42 1.02 30.03
C ASP A 117 -51.04 2.21 30.79
N GLY A 118 -50.62 3.44 30.48
CA GLY A 118 -51.18 4.64 31.13
C GLY A 118 -52.59 4.94 30.65
N LEU A 119 -52.74 5.26 29.37
CA LEU A 119 -54.03 5.38 28.67
C LEU A 119 -54.11 4.33 27.57
N LYS A 120 -55.00 3.36 27.71
CA LYS A 120 -55.27 2.32 26.73
C LYS A 120 -56.62 2.53 26.04
N ILE A 121 -56.65 2.50 24.72
CA ILE A 121 -57.89 2.42 23.93
C ILE A 121 -57.82 1.17 23.07
N MET A 122 -58.87 0.36 23.07
CA MET A 122 -58.90 -0.86 22.29
C MET A 122 -60.25 -1.19 21.66
N ASN A 123 -60.20 -1.96 20.57
CA ASN A 123 -61.36 -2.43 19.79
C ASN A 123 -62.26 -1.29 19.28
N SER A 124 -61.68 -0.14 18.98
CA SER A 124 -62.39 1.10 18.69
C SER A 124 -62.28 1.46 17.21
N GLU A 125 -62.92 0.67 16.35
CA GLU A 125 -62.79 0.80 14.89
C GLU A 125 -63.82 1.75 14.25
N ASP A 126 -65.00 1.91 14.88
CA ASP A 126 -66.16 2.59 14.28
C ASP A 126 -66.39 4.03 14.79
N VAL A 127 -65.50 4.55 15.63
CA VAL A 127 -65.65 5.88 16.24
C VAL A 127 -64.41 6.73 16.03
N VAL A 128 -64.62 8.04 15.94
CA VAL A 128 -63.54 9.03 15.82
C VAL A 128 -63.27 9.64 17.20
N PHE A 129 -62.01 9.69 17.62
CA PHE A 129 -61.62 10.27 18.90
C PHE A 129 -60.33 11.08 18.82
N ILE A 130 -60.14 11.97 19.79
CA ILE A 130 -58.98 12.83 19.97
C ILE A 130 -58.50 12.68 21.42
N ILE A 131 -57.22 12.38 21.60
CA ILE A 131 -56.49 12.50 22.86
C ILE A 131 -55.70 13.80 22.77
N ASN A 132 -56.10 14.80 23.57
CA ASN A 132 -55.58 16.17 23.47
C ASN A 132 -55.00 16.64 24.81
N ASN A 133 -53.75 17.10 24.83
CA ASN A 133 -53.13 17.67 26.04
C ASN A 133 -53.21 16.73 27.26
N VAL A 134 -52.89 15.44 27.04
CA VAL A 134 -52.80 14.43 28.09
C VAL A 134 -51.33 14.25 28.48
N THR A 135 -51.06 14.24 29.78
CA THR A 135 -49.74 13.91 30.33
C THR A 135 -49.77 12.52 30.94
N VAL A 136 -48.82 11.66 30.58
CA VAL A 136 -48.63 10.33 31.18
C VAL A 136 -47.18 10.19 31.66
N ASP A 137 -47.01 9.77 32.91
CA ASP A 137 -45.72 9.59 33.61
C ASP A 137 -45.70 8.21 34.32
N ASN A 138 -44.53 7.58 34.49
CA ASN A 138 -44.30 6.30 35.22
C ASN A 138 -45.04 5.01 34.75
N ALA A 139 -45.33 4.77 33.47
CA ALA A 139 -45.76 3.41 33.06
C ALA A 139 -44.64 2.36 33.30
N ALA A 140 -44.90 1.07 33.13
CA ALA A 140 -43.93 0.03 33.50
C ALA A 140 -42.76 -0.16 32.55
N ASP A 141 -41.72 -0.81 33.08
CA ASP A 141 -40.51 -1.27 32.38
C ASP A 141 -40.74 -2.50 31.46
N ASP A 142 -41.89 -3.19 31.51
CA ASP A 142 -42.16 -4.42 30.74
C ASP A 142 -43.21 -4.24 29.63
N TYR A 143 -42.83 -3.79 28.42
CA TYR A 143 -43.68 -3.72 27.21
C TYR A 143 -44.92 -2.80 27.25
N TYR A 144 -45.10 -1.98 28.29
CA TYR A 144 -46.25 -1.08 28.40
C TYR A 144 -45.95 0.32 27.85
N ALA A 145 -47.00 0.98 27.39
CA ALA A 145 -46.91 2.32 26.82
C ALA A 145 -47.55 3.39 27.70
N GLY A 146 -47.05 4.63 27.59
CA GLY A 146 -47.75 5.79 28.14
C GLY A 146 -49.16 5.92 27.54
N ILE A 147 -49.24 5.91 26.21
CA ILE A 147 -50.52 5.80 25.46
C ILE A 147 -50.45 4.55 24.57
N CYS A 148 -51.45 3.67 24.69
CA CYS A 148 -51.56 2.41 23.96
C CYS A 148 -52.87 2.36 23.15
N LEU A 149 -52.77 2.19 21.84
CA LEU A 149 -53.92 1.94 20.95
C LEU A 149 -53.82 0.51 20.40
N GLU A 150 -54.88 -0.28 20.55
CA GLU A 150 -54.92 -1.69 20.12
C GLU A 150 -56.19 -2.02 19.34
N ASN A 151 -56.06 -2.39 18.05
CA ASN A 151 -57.19 -2.60 17.14
C ASN A 151 -58.13 -1.36 17.10
N VAL A 152 -57.59 -0.21 16.70
CA VAL A 152 -58.25 1.10 16.74
C VAL A 152 -58.11 1.85 15.42
N LYS A 153 -59.16 2.56 14.99
CA LYS A 153 -59.13 3.37 13.76
C LYS A 153 -59.57 4.81 14.01
N ASN A 154 -59.11 5.73 13.16
CA ASN A 154 -59.54 7.13 13.13
C ASN A 154 -59.30 7.91 14.45
N GLY A 155 -58.23 7.59 15.17
CA GLY A 155 -57.80 8.29 16.37
C GLY A 155 -56.79 9.40 16.09
N THR A 156 -56.86 10.50 16.85
CA THR A 156 -55.83 11.55 16.84
C THR A 156 -55.21 11.69 18.23
N ILE A 157 -53.89 11.63 18.36
CA ILE A 157 -53.13 11.93 19.57
C ILE A 157 -52.39 13.25 19.34
N THR A 158 -52.70 14.28 20.13
CA THR A 158 -52.16 15.63 19.93
C THR A 158 -51.82 16.37 21.21
N GLY A 159 -50.72 17.12 21.20
CA GLY A 159 -50.30 17.96 22.34
C GLY A 159 -50.01 17.16 23.63
N CYS A 160 -49.85 15.84 23.54
CA CYS A 160 -49.66 14.98 24.70
C CYS A 160 -48.18 14.94 25.12
N ASN A 161 -47.96 14.71 26.41
CA ASN A 161 -46.63 14.52 26.98
C ASN A 161 -46.54 13.11 27.61
N VAL A 162 -45.82 12.21 26.93
CA VAL A 162 -45.59 10.82 27.35
C VAL A 162 -44.11 10.65 27.69
N SER A 163 -43.68 11.30 28.76
CA SER A 163 -42.26 11.36 29.15
C SER A 163 -42.00 10.78 30.53
N ARG A 164 -40.78 10.25 30.70
CA ARG A 164 -40.26 9.61 31.92
C ARG A 164 -40.88 8.23 32.22
N THR A 165 -40.01 7.22 32.07
CA THR A 165 -40.12 5.83 32.57
C THR A 165 -41.22 4.93 31.98
N ASN A 166 -41.69 5.13 30.75
CA ASN A 166 -42.47 4.10 30.03
C ASN A 166 -41.54 3.25 29.16
N TYR A 167 -41.83 1.96 28.91
CA TYR A 167 -41.12 1.18 27.87
C TYR A 167 -41.33 1.81 26.49
N TYR A 168 -42.59 2.10 26.14
CA TYR A 168 -42.95 2.87 24.95
C TYR A 168 -43.63 4.19 25.33
N GLY A 169 -43.32 5.30 24.65
CA GLY A 169 -44.09 6.55 24.85
C GLY A 169 -45.52 6.41 24.31
N ILE A 170 -45.65 6.21 22.99
CA ILE A 170 -46.90 5.93 22.28
C ILE A 170 -46.76 4.61 21.53
N LEU A 171 -47.69 3.67 21.75
CA LEU A 171 -47.74 2.37 21.07
C LEU A 171 -49.06 2.21 20.31
N LEU A 172 -48.98 1.87 19.04
CA LEU A 172 -50.08 1.37 18.23
C LEU A 172 -49.79 -0.08 17.88
N LYS A 173 -50.74 -1.00 18.10
CA LYS A 173 -50.56 -2.41 17.75
C LYS A 173 -51.82 -3.10 17.25
N ASN A 174 -51.65 -4.22 16.58
CA ASN A 174 -52.72 -5.14 16.15
C ASN A 174 -53.76 -4.45 15.24
N GLY A 175 -53.33 -3.93 14.09
CA GLY A 175 -54.27 -3.43 13.06
C GLY A 175 -54.81 -2.01 13.28
N CYS A 176 -54.03 -1.12 13.92
CA CYS A 176 -54.45 0.28 14.09
C CYS A 176 -54.30 1.10 12.80
N ASP A 177 -55.40 1.37 12.10
CA ASP A 177 -55.39 2.07 10.79
C ASP A 177 -55.90 3.52 10.86
N ASN A 178 -55.40 4.38 9.96
CA ASN A 178 -55.91 5.75 9.75
C ASN A 178 -55.83 6.62 11.02
N ASN A 179 -54.72 6.53 11.76
CA ASN A 179 -54.51 7.32 12.97
C ASN A 179 -53.59 8.53 12.72
N THR A 180 -53.64 9.54 13.58
CA THR A 180 -52.75 10.70 13.55
C THR A 180 -52.08 10.89 14.90
N ILE A 181 -50.76 11.01 14.91
CA ILE A 181 -49.93 11.30 16.09
C ILE A 181 -49.20 12.60 15.79
N THR A 182 -49.64 13.73 16.37
CA THR A 182 -49.11 15.05 16.02
C THR A 182 -48.78 15.94 17.22
N GLU A 183 -47.72 16.73 17.14
CA GLU A 183 -47.39 17.75 18.17
C GLU A 183 -47.25 17.17 19.60
N ASN A 184 -46.75 15.94 19.74
CA ASN A 184 -46.54 15.29 21.03
C ASN A 184 -45.08 15.36 21.48
N PHE A 185 -44.87 15.25 22.79
CA PHE A 185 -43.57 15.09 23.44
C PHE A 185 -43.42 13.66 23.94
N ALA A 186 -42.46 12.91 23.41
CA ALA A 186 -42.16 11.54 23.82
C ALA A 186 -40.68 11.41 24.18
N SER A 187 -40.35 11.66 25.45
CA SER A 187 -38.96 11.77 25.89
C SER A 187 -38.64 10.94 27.13
N ASN A 188 -37.39 10.49 27.28
CA ASN A 188 -36.93 9.73 28.46
C ASN A 188 -37.74 8.44 28.72
N ASN A 189 -38.13 7.74 27.65
CA ASN A 189 -38.71 6.41 27.72
C ASN A 189 -37.60 5.34 27.68
N SER A 190 -37.81 4.20 28.34
CA SER A 190 -36.80 3.15 28.50
C SER A 190 -36.56 2.32 27.23
N GLN A 191 -37.37 2.49 26.18
CA GLN A 191 -37.12 1.86 24.89
C GLN A 191 -37.44 2.76 23.67
N THR A 192 -38.70 2.94 23.26
CA THR A 192 -39.06 3.74 22.05
C THR A 192 -39.94 4.93 22.38
N GLY A 193 -39.74 6.06 21.70
CA GLY A 193 -40.66 7.20 21.75
C GLY A 193 -42.04 6.88 21.15
N ILE A 194 -42.11 6.54 19.87
CA ILE A 194 -43.36 6.15 19.17
C ILE A 194 -43.16 4.84 18.42
N ARG A 195 -44.05 3.86 18.62
CA ARG A 195 -43.94 2.54 18.00
C ARG A 195 -45.25 2.08 17.38
N LEU A 196 -45.18 1.56 16.16
CA LEU A 196 -46.26 0.88 15.45
C LEU A 196 -45.87 -0.59 15.26
N GLU A 197 -46.79 -1.50 15.56
CA GLU A 197 -46.57 -2.95 15.45
C GLU A 197 -47.74 -3.70 14.81
N THR A 198 -47.44 -4.74 14.04
CA THR A 198 -48.39 -5.77 13.60
C THR A 198 -49.58 -5.16 12.85
N GLY A 199 -49.30 -4.70 11.64
CA GLY A 199 -50.33 -4.26 10.68
C GLY A 199 -50.95 -2.89 10.98
N CYS A 200 -50.25 -1.99 11.66
CA CYS A 200 -50.70 -0.60 11.82
C CYS A 200 -50.37 0.23 10.55
N ASN A 201 -51.41 0.62 9.80
CA ASN A 201 -51.24 1.25 8.49
C ASN A 201 -51.83 2.67 8.43
N ASN A 202 -51.46 3.42 7.39
CA ASN A 202 -52.04 4.74 7.08
C ASN A 202 -51.99 5.72 8.26
N THR A 203 -50.97 5.63 9.11
CA THR A 203 -50.79 6.52 10.26
C THR A 203 -49.92 7.71 9.88
N LEU A 204 -50.36 8.92 10.25
CA LEU A 204 -49.59 10.15 10.12
C LEU A 204 -48.89 10.49 11.45
N ILE A 205 -47.56 10.41 11.49
CA ILE A 205 -46.73 10.80 12.63
C ILE A 205 -46.04 12.12 12.28
N LYS A 206 -46.50 13.23 12.85
CA LYS A 206 -46.11 14.57 12.40
C LYS A 206 -45.76 15.57 13.50
N ASN A 207 -44.73 16.39 13.31
CA ASN A 207 -44.41 17.51 14.22
C ASN A 207 -44.21 17.08 15.69
N ASN A 208 -43.80 15.84 15.95
CA ASN A 208 -43.53 15.37 17.32
C ASN A 208 -42.08 15.68 17.72
N SER A 209 -41.86 15.89 19.03
CA SER A 209 -40.55 16.07 19.65
C SER A 209 -40.21 14.81 20.46
N ILE A 210 -39.26 14.02 19.98
CA ILE A 210 -38.94 12.69 20.51
C ILE A 210 -37.47 12.68 20.94
N LYS A 211 -37.20 12.71 22.24
CA LYS A 211 -35.82 13.01 22.74
C LYS A 211 -35.37 12.10 23.86
N SER A 212 -34.09 11.74 23.88
CA SER A 212 -33.45 11.04 25.01
C SER A 212 -34.19 9.75 25.41
N ASN A 213 -34.72 9.01 24.43
CA ASN A 213 -35.24 7.66 24.66
C ASN A 213 -34.07 6.67 24.61
N SER A 214 -34.18 5.54 25.31
CA SER A 214 -33.00 4.69 25.59
C SER A 214 -32.57 3.76 24.45
N HIS A 215 -33.34 3.68 23.36
CA HIS A 215 -32.98 2.91 22.16
C HIS A 215 -33.47 3.62 20.88
N PHE A 216 -34.79 3.73 20.69
CA PHE A 216 -35.34 4.20 19.40
C PHE A 216 -36.19 5.46 19.51
N GLY A 217 -36.17 6.26 18.45
CA GLY A 217 -37.10 7.39 18.29
C GLY A 217 -38.48 6.91 17.86
N ILE A 218 -38.58 6.50 16.59
CA ILE A 218 -39.79 5.98 15.95
C ILE A 218 -39.51 4.60 15.36
N VAL A 219 -40.39 3.62 15.60
CA VAL A 219 -40.27 2.29 15.00
C VAL A 219 -41.55 1.87 14.28
N LEU A 220 -41.40 1.37 13.05
CA LEU A 220 -42.44 0.64 12.31
C LEU A 220 -42.00 -0.82 12.18
N TYR A 221 -42.78 -1.73 12.76
CA TYR A 221 -42.41 -3.14 12.87
C TYR A 221 -43.56 -4.05 12.46
N ASP A 222 -43.26 -5.07 11.66
CA ASP A 222 -44.18 -6.17 11.31
C ASP A 222 -45.43 -5.70 10.53
N ASP A 223 -45.29 -5.63 9.20
CA ASP A 223 -46.36 -5.28 8.24
C ASP A 223 -46.98 -3.88 8.46
N CYS A 224 -46.24 -2.93 9.01
CA CYS A 224 -46.69 -1.54 9.16
C CYS A 224 -46.46 -0.74 7.88
N CYS A 225 -47.51 -0.60 7.05
CA CYS A 225 -47.40 -0.03 5.71
C CYS A 225 -48.14 1.32 5.52
N TYR A 226 -47.76 2.06 4.49
CA TYR A 226 -48.43 3.32 4.09
C TYR A 226 -48.47 4.40 5.18
N ASN A 227 -47.52 4.36 6.12
CA ASN A 227 -47.40 5.36 7.18
C ASN A 227 -46.54 6.55 6.71
N ASN A 228 -46.80 7.72 7.29
CA ASN A 228 -46.08 8.94 6.96
C ASN A 228 -45.47 9.56 8.22
N ILE A 229 -44.14 9.60 8.29
CA ILE A 229 -43.34 10.19 9.35
C ILE A 229 -42.81 11.54 8.84
N THR A 230 -43.46 12.64 9.21
CA THR A 230 -43.17 13.97 8.65
C THR A 230 -42.79 15.02 9.71
N ASN A 231 -41.72 15.80 9.48
CA ASN A 231 -41.36 16.97 10.29
C ASN A 231 -41.20 16.69 11.80
N ASN A 232 -40.73 15.51 12.20
CA ASN A 232 -40.45 15.21 13.60
C ASN A 232 -39.01 15.62 13.96
N ASP A 233 -38.79 16.01 15.21
CA ASP A 233 -37.48 16.31 15.80
C ASP A 233 -37.08 15.16 16.72
N ILE A 234 -36.06 14.39 16.31
CA ILE A 234 -35.70 13.07 16.87
C ILE A 234 -34.21 12.99 17.27
N PRO A 235 -33.72 13.80 18.23
CA PRO A 235 -32.39 13.63 18.79
C PRO A 235 -32.32 12.40 19.72
N ILE A 236 -31.26 11.61 19.58
CA ILE A 236 -30.94 10.46 20.43
C ILE A 236 -29.63 10.69 21.16
N GLU A 237 -29.61 10.26 22.42
CA GLU A 237 -28.54 10.54 23.39
C GLU A 237 -28.23 9.29 24.24
N SER A 238 -28.49 8.06 23.76
CA SER A 238 -28.31 6.85 24.55
C SER A 238 -26.96 6.14 24.29
N GLN A 239 -26.59 5.32 25.27
CA GLN A 239 -25.31 4.61 25.37
C GLN A 239 -25.38 3.16 24.86
N TYR A 240 -26.54 2.68 24.34
CA TYR A 240 -26.83 1.26 24.16
C TYR A 240 -27.18 0.77 22.75
N GLY A 241 -27.20 1.61 21.71
CA GLY A 241 -27.62 1.15 20.38
C GLY A 241 -28.85 1.91 19.86
N ASP A 242 -28.68 3.01 19.11
CA ASP A 242 -29.74 3.98 18.86
C ASP A 242 -30.05 4.32 17.39
N THR A 243 -31.27 4.04 16.95
CA THR A 243 -31.81 4.46 15.65
C THR A 243 -32.96 5.46 15.81
N SER A 244 -32.89 6.61 15.13
CA SER A 244 -33.93 7.64 15.21
C SER A 244 -35.21 7.12 14.59
N ILE A 245 -35.11 6.49 13.42
CA ILE A 245 -36.22 5.88 12.71
C ILE A 245 -35.81 4.50 12.22
N TYR A 246 -36.51 3.46 12.66
CA TYR A 246 -36.29 2.09 12.22
C TYR A 246 -37.54 1.52 11.55
N ILE A 247 -37.41 1.08 10.30
CA ILE A 247 -38.48 0.43 9.53
C ILE A 247 -38.07 -1.00 9.23
N TRP A 248 -38.83 -1.96 9.76
CA TRP A 248 -38.42 -3.36 9.73
C TRP A 248 -39.58 -4.33 9.46
N TYR A 249 -39.22 -5.50 8.94
CA TYR A 249 -40.05 -6.69 8.85
C TYR A 249 -41.30 -6.48 7.97
N SER A 250 -41.08 -6.33 6.66
CA SER A 250 -42.11 -6.13 5.63
C SER A 250 -42.92 -4.83 5.74
N SER A 251 -42.48 -3.87 6.56
CA SER A 251 -43.10 -2.55 6.73
C SER A 251 -42.83 -1.66 5.51
N SER A 252 -43.65 -1.80 4.48
CA SER A 252 -43.40 -1.26 3.12
C SER A 252 -44.25 -0.02 2.80
N TYR A 253 -43.89 0.72 1.75
CA TYR A 253 -44.65 1.90 1.29
C TYR A 253 -44.76 3.04 2.31
N ASN A 254 -43.81 3.16 3.22
CA ASN A 254 -43.77 4.24 4.21
C ASN A 254 -42.96 5.43 3.69
N ILE A 255 -43.32 6.63 4.16
CA ILE A 255 -42.67 7.89 3.80
C ILE A 255 -42.02 8.49 5.06
N VAL A 256 -40.73 8.80 4.98
CA VAL A 256 -39.94 9.52 5.99
C VAL A 256 -39.54 10.86 5.41
N LEU A 257 -40.28 11.92 5.74
CA LEU A 257 -40.21 13.23 5.08
C LEU A 257 -39.80 14.37 6.04
N ASN A 258 -38.75 15.10 5.70
CA ASN A 258 -38.35 16.34 6.37
C ASN A 258 -38.17 16.24 7.89
N ASN A 259 -37.74 15.08 8.40
CA ASN A 259 -37.44 14.92 9.82
C ASN A 259 -36.03 15.45 10.12
N THR A 260 -35.85 15.95 11.35
CA THR A 260 -34.54 16.31 11.89
C THR A 260 -34.10 15.22 12.86
N MET A 261 -32.98 14.59 12.57
CA MET A 261 -32.41 13.49 13.35
C MET A 261 -31.00 13.86 13.79
N MET A 262 -30.66 13.61 15.05
CA MET A 262 -29.35 13.97 15.60
C MET A 262 -28.88 12.91 16.57
N CYS A 263 -27.62 12.47 16.45
CA CYS A 263 -26.98 11.59 17.42
C CYS A 263 -25.81 12.33 18.11
N THR A 264 -25.73 12.25 19.44
CA THR A 264 -24.75 12.99 20.26
C THR A 264 -23.87 12.13 21.18
N GLU A 265 -24.14 10.83 21.32
CA GLU A 265 -23.42 9.93 22.25
C GLU A 265 -22.63 8.79 21.58
N ARG A 266 -21.73 8.17 22.35
CA ARG A 266 -20.42 7.60 21.92
C ARG A 266 -20.41 6.30 21.09
N PHE A 267 -21.55 5.76 20.64
CA PHE A 267 -21.58 4.43 20.02
C PHE A 267 -22.34 4.42 18.69
N GLY A 268 -21.60 4.16 17.61
CA GLY A 268 -21.81 2.98 16.75
C GLY A 268 -23.04 2.82 15.86
N ASP A 269 -24.05 3.69 15.84
CA ASP A 269 -25.34 3.25 15.26
C ASP A 269 -25.84 3.98 14.01
N VAL A 270 -26.60 3.22 13.22
CA VAL A 270 -27.40 3.69 12.10
C VAL A 270 -28.51 4.60 12.61
N ILE A 271 -28.60 5.82 12.06
CA ILE A 271 -29.59 6.82 12.50
C ILE A 271 -30.95 6.59 11.84
N LEU A 272 -30.96 6.21 10.55
CA LEU A 272 -32.15 5.85 9.80
C LEU A 272 -31.93 4.50 9.14
N GLU A 273 -32.67 3.49 9.58
CA GLU A 273 -32.51 2.12 9.10
C GLU A 273 -33.79 1.59 8.45
N ILE A 274 -33.64 0.97 7.28
CA ILE A 274 -34.69 0.22 6.60
C ILE A 274 -34.18 -1.18 6.30
N GLN A 275 -34.79 -2.17 6.94
CA GLN A 275 -34.38 -3.57 6.82
C GLN A 275 -35.55 -4.45 6.40
N GLY A 276 -35.33 -5.30 5.38
CA GLY A 276 -36.33 -6.28 4.92
C GLY A 276 -37.68 -5.67 4.55
N SER A 277 -37.68 -4.42 4.08
CA SER A 277 -38.88 -3.60 3.91
C SER A 277 -38.78 -2.80 2.60
N SER A 278 -39.75 -2.99 1.71
CA SER A 278 -39.66 -2.53 0.32
C SER A 278 -40.39 -1.21 0.06
N SER A 279 -40.08 -0.57 -1.06
CA SER A 279 -40.87 0.57 -1.58
C SER A 279 -41.02 1.74 -0.61
N ASN A 280 -40.02 1.97 0.26
CA ASN A 280 -40.03 3.08 1.22
C ASN A 280 -39.39 4.34 0.62
N GLU A 281 -39.72 5.51 1.16
CA GLU A 281 -39.20 6.80 0.69
C GLU A 281 -38.59 7.61 1.83
N CYS A 282 -37.31 7.99 1.70
CA CYS A 282 -36.59 8.86 2.64
C CYS A 282 -36.29 10.20 1.97
N ILE A 283 -37.05 11.24 2.29
CA ILE A 283 -37.06 12.50 1.54
C ILE A 283 -36.78 13.71 2.44
N GLY A 284 -35.81 14.54 2.07
CA GLY A 284 -35.64 15.88 2.65
C GLY A 284 -35.21 15.91 4.12
N ASN A 285 -34.73 14.79 4.67
CA ASN A 285 -34.38 14.69 6.08
C ASN A 285 -33.02 15.36 6.34
N GLN A 286 -32.89 15.96 7.53
CA GLN A 286 -31.65 16.55 8.03
C GLN A 286 -31.09 15.65 9.12
N ILE A 287 -29.92 15.06 8.89
CA ILE A 287 -29.32 14.09 9.79
C ILE A 287 -27.95 14.58 10.23
N ILE A 288 -27.74 14.68 11.55
CA ILE A 288 -26.49 15.16 12.14
C ILE A 288 -25.92 14.08 13.05
N ASN A 289 -24.79 13.50 12.66
CA ASN A 289 -24.04 12.56 13.46
C ASN A 289 -22.84 13.25 14.12
N ASN A 290 -22.84 13.39 15.45
CA ASN A 290 -21.71 13.94 16.21
C ASN A 290 -20.86 12.87 16.91
N THR A 291 -21.06 11.60 16.56
CA THR A 291 -20.46 10.47 17.28
C THR A 291 -19.09 10.10 16.72
N LEU A 292 -18.22 9.59 17.58
CA LEU A 292 -16.97 8.92 17.22
C LEU A 292 -17.18 7.44 17.47
N SER A 293 -17.34 6.64 16.42
CA SER A 293 -17.44 5.18 16.57
C SER A 293 -16.05 4.56 16.78
N TRP A 294 -15.97 3.58 17.69
CA TRP A 294 -14.80 2.71 17.88
C TRP A 294 -15.14 1.23 17.61
N THR A 295 -16.30 0.97 17.02
CA THR A 295 -16.75 -0.39 16.69
C THR A 295 -16.08 -0.86 15.39
N ILE A 296 -15.93 -2.18 15.24
CA ILE A 296 -15.44 -2.83 14.03
C ILE A 296 -16.49 -2.92 12.91
N ASP A 297 -17.77 -2.70 13.25
CA ASP A 297 -18.91 -2.78 12.34
C ASP A 297 -19.22 -1.41 11.74
N TYR A 298 -18.39 -0.96 10.79
CA TYR A 298 -18.54 0.18 9.86
C TYR A 298 -19.96 0.81 9.76
N PRO A 299 -20.38 1.66 10.71
CA PRO A 299 -21.78 2.08 10.76
C PRO A 299 -22.05 3.21 9.75
N HIS A 300 -23.20 3.14 9.07
CA HIS A 300 -23.63 4.16 8.12
C HIS A 300 -24.85 4.93 8.64
N ILE A 301 -24.92 6.23 8.34
CA ILE A 301 -25.96 7.11 8.90
C ILE A 301 -27.36 6.74 8.39
N ILE A 302 -27.49 6.46 7.09
CA ILE A 302 -28.68 5.84 6.49
C ILE A 302 -28.28 4.46 6.00
N GLU A 303 -28.99 3.41 6.44
CA GLU A 303 -28.72 2.04 6.01
C GLU A 303 -29.97 1.38 5.41
N LEU A 304 -29.79 0.83 4.21
CA LEU A 304 -30.77 0.03 3.49
C LEU A 304 -30.24 -1.40 3.35
N THR A 305 -30.95 -2.36 3.92
CA THR A 305 -30.54 -3.78 3.91
C THR A 305 -31.71 -4.65 3.49
N ASN A 306 -31.59 -5.30 2.33
CA ASN A 306 -32.69 -6.07 1.73
C ASN A 306 -33.98 -5.22 1.62
N ALA A 307 -33.84 -4.01 1.11
CA ALA A 307 -34.89 -2.98 1.05
C ALA A 307 -35.16 -2.54 -0.41
N PRO A 308 -35.67 -3.44 -1.27
CA PRO A 308 -35.81 -3.18 -2.69
C PRO A 308 -36.81 -2.05 -2.98
N SER A 309 -36.62 -1.38 -4.12
CA SER A 309 -37.42 -0.26 -4.62
C SER A 309 -37.48 0.93 -3.66
N THR A 310 -36.46 1.12 -2.84
CA THR A 310 -36.38 2.23 -1.87
C THR A 310 -35.78 3.48 -2.50
N PHE A 311 -36.35 4.64 -2.15
CA PHE A 311 -35.97 5.94 -2.67
C PHE A 311 -35.35 6.82 -1.58
N VAL A 312 -34.14 7.36 -1.83
CA VAL A 312 -33.45 8.27 -0.90
C VAL A 312 -33.18 9.60 -1.61
N PHE A 313 -33.93 10.64 -1.25
CA PHE A 313 -33.95 11.92 -1.96
C PHE A 313 -33.74 13.14 -1.09
N ASN A 314 -33.00 14.13 -1.59
CA ASN A 314 -32.93 15.47 -0.99
C ASN A 314 -32.48 15.48 0.47
N ASN A 315 -31.84 14.42 0.98
CA ASN A 315 -31.41 14.37 2.37
C ASN A 315 -30.11 15.15 2.54
N THR A 316 -29.93 15.78 3.69
CA THR A 316 -28.67 16.43 4.07
C THR A 316 -28.09 15.74 5.30
N ILE A 317 -26.89 15.19 5.16
CA ILE A 317 -26.19 14.42 6.18
C ILE A 317 -24.92 15.16 6.59
N PHE A 318 -24.76 15.43 7.88
CA PHE A 318 -23.54 15.97 8.47
C PHE A 318 -22.94 14.92 9.41
N SER A 319 -21.72 14.47 9.13
CA SER A 319 -20.95 13.63 10.03
C SER A 319 -19.76 14.39 10.62
N VAL A 320 -19.18 13.83 11.69
CA VAL A 320 -17.81 14.16 12.10
C VAL A 320 -16.86 13.30 11.28
N LYS A 321 -15.79 13.90 10.74
CA LYS A 321 -14.79 13.19 9.93
C LYS A 321 -14.13 12.12 10.81
N HIS A 322 -14.55 10.88 10.61
CA HIS A 322 -14.02 9.68 11.24
C HIS A 322 -14.10 8.55 10.22
N PHE A 323 -12.99 7.86 10.01
CA PHE A 323 -12.81 6.94 8.89
C PHE A 323 -13.73 5.70 8.88
N GLN A 324 -14.44 5.42 9.96
CA GLN A 324 -15.32 4.26 10.06
C GLN A 324 -16.81 4.56 9.85
N VAL A 325 -17.21 5.83 9.73
CA VAL A 325 -18.63 6.19 9.63
C VAL A 325 -18.97 6.57 8.20
N GLY A 326 -19.91 5.85 7.60
CA GLY A 326 -20.43 6.12 6.26
C GLY A 326 -21.68 7.01 6.24
N GLY A 327 -22.00 7.57 5.08
CA GLY A 327 -23.18 8.43 4.87
C GLY A 327 -24.44 7.62 4.58
N ILE A 328 -24.54 7.08 3.36
CA ILE A 328 -25.66 6.25 2.90
C ILE A 328 -25.12 4.90 2.45
N ARG A 329 -25.69 3.81 2.95
CA ARG A 329 -25.39 2.43 2.52
C ARG A 329 -26.60 1.76 1.92
N ALA A 330 -26.39 1.05 0.82
CA ALA A 330 -27.34 0.07 0.32
C ALA A 330 -26.67 -1.30 0.15
N SER A 331 -27.36 -2.33 0.62
CA SER A 331 -26.90 -3.73 0.58
C SER A 331 -28.03 -4.69 0.24
N LEU A 332 -27.77 -5.65 -0.66
CA LEU A 332 -28.77 -6.64 -1.07
C LEU A 332 -30.08 -5.98 -1.54
N CYS A 333 -29.99 -4.83 -2.22
CA CYS A 333 -31.14 -4.03 -2.63
C CYS A 333 -31.29 -3.97 -4.15
N ASP A 334 -32.50 -4.23 -4.63
CA ASP A 334 -32.85 -4.10 -6.05
C ASP A 334 -33.63 -2.80 -6.31
N ASP A 335 -33.46 -2.20 -7.48
CA ASP A 335 -34.23 -1.04 -7.98
C ASP A 335 -34.17 0.20 -7.05
N ILE A 336 -33.04 0.45 -6.42
CA ILE A 336 -32.86 1.61 -5.53
C ILE A 336 -32.60 2.90 -6.31
N VAL A 337 -33.02 4.03 -5.75
CA VAL A 337 -32.75 5.34 -6.34
C VAL A 337 -32.27 6.30 -5.27
N ILE A 338 -31.03 6.77 -5.41
CA ILE A 338 -30.39 7.73 -4.51
C ILE A 338 -30.14 9.00 -5.30
N ARG A 339 -30.88 10.09 -5.03
CA ARG A 339 -30.73 11.34 -5.80
C ARG A 339 -30.75 12.61 -4.97
N ASN A 340 -29.95 13.59 -5.41
CA ASN A 340 -29.92 14.93 -4.85
C ASN A 340 -29.66 14.96 -3.33
N ASN A 341 -28.92 13.98 -2.81
CA ASN A 341 -28.51 13.97 -1.41
C ASN A 341 -27.20 14.75 -1.25
N THR A 342 -27.03 15.40 -0.11
CA THR A 342 -25.81 16.11 0.25
C THR A 342 -25.19 15.48 1.50
N VAL A 343 -23.94 15.05 1.42
CA VAL A 343 -23.23 14.38 2.53
C VAL A 343 -21.93 15.10 2.83
N TYR A 344 -21.69 15.39 4.11
CA TYR A 344 -20.46 16.03 4.60
C TYR A 344 -19.71 15.12 5.57
N ASN A 345 -18.41 14.95 5.35
CA ASN A 345 -17.44 14.34 6.27
C ASN A 345 -17.76 12.89 6.69
N ALA A 346 -18.47 12.13 5.86
CA ALA A 346 -18.53 10.67 6.02
C ALA A 346 -17.15 10.09 5.68
N GLY A 347 -16.48 9.49 6.66
CA GLY A 347 -15.07 9.12 6.54
C GLY A 347 -14.81 7.77 5.88
N GLU A 348 -15.74 6.81 5.97
CA GLU A 348 -15.60 5.51 5.29
C GLU A 348 -16.03 5.61 3.82
N SER A 349 -17.26 6.07 3.59
CA SER A 349 -17.87 6.27 2.27
C SER A 349 -19.03 7.25 2.43
N GLY A 350 -19.14 8.23 1.54
CA GLY A 350 -20.32 9.11 1.49
C GLY A 350 -21.55 8.36 1.03
N ILE A 351 -21.42 7.62 -0.07
CA ILE A 351 -22.45 6.69 -0.57
C ILE A 351 -21.77 5.36 -0.90
N ARG A 352 -22.23 4.27 -0.28
CA ARG A 352 -21.74 2.91 -0.49
C ARG A 352 -22.85 2.01 -1.05
N ILE A 353 -22.54 1.29 -2.12
CA ILE A 353 -23.46 0.32 -2.74
C ILE A 353 -22.68 -0.97 -3.02
N TYR A 354 -23.22 -2.10 -2.57
CA TYR A 354 -22.66 -3.44 -2.81
C TYR A 354 -23.79 -4.48 -2.84
N ASP A 355 -23.61 -5.58 -3.57
CA ASP A 355 -24.63 -6.63 -3.73
C ASP A 355 -26.02 -6.10 -4.17
N CYS A 356 -26.07 -5.07 -5.01
CA CYS A 356 -27.32 -4.42 -5.42
C CYS A 356 -27.57 -4.60 -6.93
N LYS A 357 -28.82 -4.38 -7.37
CA LYS A 357 -29.21 -4.41 -8.79
C LYS A 357 -30.03 -3.20 -9.17
N ASN A 358 -29.85 -2.69 -10.38
CA ASN A 358 -30.64 -1.59 -10.95
C ASN A 358 -30.61 -0.32 -10.08
N ALA A 359 -29.45 0.00 -9.49
CA ALA A 359 -29.32 1.19 -8.67
C ALA A 359 -29.14 2.43 -9.55
N ILE A 360 -29.83 3.52 -9.20
CA ILE A 360 -29.75 4.80 -9.91
C ILE A 360 -29.19 5.89 -8.98
N LEU A 361 -28.10 6.52 -9.39
CA LEU A 361 -27.42 7.57 -8.63
C LEU A 361 -27.36 8.83 -9.48
N SER A 362 -28.01 9.91 -9.04
CA SER A 362 -27.95 11.20 -9.76
C SER A 362 -27.99 12.43 -8.85
N ASP A 363 -27.27 13.48 -9.23
CA ASP A 363 -27.23 14.78 -8.55
C ASP A 363 -26.80 14.72 -7.07
N ASN A 364 -26.11 13.66 -6.62
CA ASN A 364 -25.63 13.60 -5.25
C ASN A 364 -24.33 14.40 -5.07
N HIS A 365 -24.18 15.07 -3.93
CA HIS A 365 -23.09 15.99 -3.64
C HIS A 365 -22.37 15.59 -2.35
N LEU A 366 -21.14 15.10 -2.48
CA LEU A 366 -20.32 14.65 -1.35
C LEU A 366 -19.19 15.65 -1.08
N TYR A 367 -18.89 15.91 0.20
CA TYR A 367 -17.81 16.80 0.63
C TYR A 367 -16.97 16.12 1.71
N GLU A 368 -15.65 16.08 1.54
CA GLU A 368 -14.72 15.34 2.41
C GLU A 368 -15.15 13.85 2.56
N SER A 369 -15.67 13.28 1.48
CA SER A 369 -16.24 11.93 1.36
C SER A 369 -16.23 11.52 -0.11
N GLY A 370 -16.44 10.24 -0.42
CA GLY A 370 -16.57 9.78 -1.82
C GLY A 370 -17.58 8.65 -2.00
N TYR A 371 -17.67 8.14 -3.22
CA TYR A 371 -18.51 7.00 -3.60
C TYR A 371 -17.70 5.71 -3.50
N HIS A 372 -18.31 4.64 -3.00
CA HIS A 372 -17.75 3.29 -3.09
C HIS A 372 -18.81 2.37 -3.69
N ILE A 373 -18.54 1.88 -4.89
CA ILE A 373 -19.52 1.16 -5.71
C ILE A 373 -18.88 -0.17 -6.09
N ILE A 374 -19.44 -1.26 -5.57
CA ILE A 374 -19.06 -2.62 -5.92
C ILE A 374 -20.21 -3.21 -6.74
N GLU A 375 -19.96 -3.58 -8.00
CA GLU A 375 -20.97 -4.23 -8.83
C GLU A 375 -20.93 -5.76 -8.73
N ASP A 376 -21.93 -6.35 -8.08
CA ASP A 376 -22.16 -7.81 -8.13
C ASP A 376 -23.38 -8.13 -9.02
N ASP A 377 -23.14 -8.64 -10.24
CA ASP A 377 -24.17 -9.16 -11.17
C ASP A 377 -25.37 -8.20 -11.45
N GLY A 378 -25.16 -6.89 -11.42
CA GLY A 378 -26.20 -5.84 -11.54
C GLY A 378 -25.99 -4.87 -12.71
N THR A 379 -27.01 -4.05 -13.01
CA THR A 379 -26.84 -2.87 -13.90
C THR A 379 -26.99 -1.59 -13.10
N TYR A 380 -26.10 -0.61 -13.30
CA TYR A 380 -26.10 0.65 -12.56
C TYR A 380 -26.28 1.84 -13.52
N ASP A 381 -27.14 2.80 -13.16
CA ASP A 381 -27.31 4.06 -13.88
C ASP A 381 -26.76 5.19 -13.02
N ILE A 382 -25.47 5.49 -13.20
CA ILE A 382 -24.73 6.49 -12.43
C ILE A 382 -24.46 7.69 -13.34
N SER A 383 -25.11 8.81 -13.07
CA SER A 383 -25.00 9.98 -13.94
C SER A 383 -23.83 10.90 -13.58
N PHE A 384 -23.25 11.55 -14.58
CA PHE A 384 -22.10 12.47 -14.45
C PHE A 384 -22.37 13.78 -13.66
N ASN A 385 -23.60 14.00 -13.20
CA ASN A 385 -23.96 15.15 -12.36
C ASN A 385 -23.75 14.90 -10.86
N ASN A 386 -23.34 13.69 -10.46
CA ASN A 386 -22.83 13.43 -9.13
C ASN A 386 -21.47 14.13 -8.93
N THR A 387 -21.22 14.65 -7.73
CA THR A 387 -19.98 15.39 -7.43
C THR A 387 -19.34 14.97 -6.12
N VAL A 388 -18.01 15.05 -6.08
CA VAL A 388 -17.17 14.99 -4.89
C VAL A 388 -16.40 16.31 -4.79
N ASN A 389 -16.54 17.03 -3.68
CA ASN A 389 -15.91 18.35 -3.44
C ASN A 389 -16.15 19.35 -4.59
N ASP A 390 -17.40 19.47 -5.04
CA ASP A 390 -17.83 20.30 -6.19
C ASP A 390 -17.19 19.91 -7.55
N LYS A 391 -16.49 18.78 -7.62
CA LYS A 391 -15.88 18.24 -8.85
C LYS A 391 -16.66 17.00 -9.33
N PRO A 392 -16.74 16.72 -10.64
CA PRO A 392 -17.48 15.57 -11.16
C PRO A 392 -16.95 14.23 -10.62
N PHE A 393 -17.88 13.32 -10.31
CA PHE A 393 -17.60 11.91 -10.11
C PHE A 393 -17.70 11.19 -11.46
N TYR A 394 -16.60 10.57 -11.89
CA TYR A 394 -16.57 9.78 -13.12
C TYR A 394 -16.68 8.30 -12.79
N TYR A 395 -17.70 7.66 -13.36
CA TYR A 395 -17.93 6.23 -13.29
C TYR A 395 -18.07 5.70 -14.71
N TYR A 396 -17.19 4.78 -15.12
CA TYR A 396 -17.24 4.13 -16.43
C TYR A 396 -17.31 2.62 -16.25
N TYR A 397 -18.15 1.97 -17.06
CA TYR A 397 -18.41 0.53 -17.05
C TYR A 397 -18.32 -0.01 -18.48
N ASP A 398 -17.53 -1.07 -18.71
CA ASP A 398 -17.35 -1.69 -20.03
C ASP A 398 -16.90 -0.71 -21.14
N GLU A 399 -16.22 0.38 -20.78
CA GLU A 399 -15.76 1.39 -21.74
C GLU A 399 -14.31 1.18 -22.13
N SER A 400 -13.91 1.71 -23.30
CA SER A 400 -12.53 1.61 -23.76
C SER A 400 -12.07 2.81 -24.58
N ASN A 401 -10.76 3.05 -24.62
CA ASN A 401 -10.13 4.19 -25.31
C ASN A 401 -10.51 5.55 -24.70
N LEU A 402 -10.63 5.60 -23.37
CA LEU A 402 -10.90 6.84 -22.63
C LEU A 402 -9.62 7.69 -22.59
N VAL A 403 -9.76 8.98 -22.90
CA VAL A 403 -8.64 9.92 -23.00
C VAL A 403 -8.68 10.93 -21.85
N PRO A 404 -7.61 11.70 -21.59
CA PRO A 404 -7.57 12.61 -20.43
C PRO A 404 -8.70 13.65 -20.40
N ALA A 405 -9.26 14.02 -21.56
CA ALA A 405 -10.38 14.94 -21.65
C ALA A 405 -11.68 14.38 -21.01
N ASP A 406 -11.81 13.05 -20.93
CA ASP A 406 -12.96 12.34 -20.37
C ASP A 406 -12.99 12.36 -18.84
N PHE A 407 -11.90 12.85 -18.20
CA PHE A 407 -11.74 12.95 -16.74
C PHE A 407 -11.53 14.38 -16.26
N SER A 408 -11.89 15.38 -17.08
CA SER A 408 -11.56 16.78 -16.80
C SER A 408 -12.04 17.24 -15.41
N ASN A 409 -11.09 17.71 -14.58
CA ASN A 409 -11.33 18.20 -13.22
C ASN A 409 -12.06 17.18 -12.32
N ALA A 410 -11.72 15.89 -12.41
CA ALA A 410 -12.33 14.84 -11.59
C ALA A 410 -12.21 15.11 -10.08
N GLY A 411 -13.28 14.79 -9.35
CA GLY A 411 -13.29 14.70 -7.89
C GLY A 411 -13.05 13.28 -7.39
N GLN A 412 -13.36 12.28 -8.23
CA GLN A 412 -13.12 10.87 -8.02
C GLN A 412 -13.34 10.14 -9.36
N ILE A 413 -12.62 9.04 -9.59
CA ILE A 413 -12.71 8.20 -10.78
C ILE A 413 -12.86 6.74 -10.36
N VAL A 414 -13.85 6.05 -10.91
CA VAL A 414 -14.05 4.61 -10.77
C VAL A 414 -14.20 4.01 -12.18
N LEU A 415 -13.39 3.01 -12.47
CA LEU A 415 -13.38 2.27 -13.74
C LEU A 415 -13.69 0.82 -13.46
N TRP A 416 -14.75 0.32 -14.08
CA TRP A 416 -15.21 -1.05 -13.93
C TRP A 416 -15.14 -1.76 -15.28
N ASN A 417 -14.35 -2.83 -15.36
CA ASN A 417 -14.15 -3.62 -16.59
C ASN A 417 -13.80 -2.76 -17.83
N CYS A 418 -12.96 -1.75 -17.63
CA CYS A 418 -12.56 -0.82 -18.70
C CYS A 418 -11.23 -1.23 -19.33
N SER A 419 -10.91 -0.71 -20.54
CA SER A 419 -9.60 -0.96 -21.14
C SER A 419 -9.03 0.23 -21.92
N TYR A 420 -7.71 0.34 -22.02
CA TYR A 420 -7.02 1.42 -22.75
C TYR A 420 -7.46 2.81 -22.29
N VAL A 421 -7.18 3.12 -21.03
CA VAL A 421 -7.63 4.37 -20.37
C VAL A 421 -6.45 5.27 -20.07
N GLU A 422 -6.56 6.58 -20.35
CA GLU A 422 -5.54 7.56 -20.03
C GLU A 422 -6.04 8.61 -19.03
N ILE A 423 -5.47 8.63 -17.82
CA ILE A 423 -5.74 9.60 -16.76
C ILE A 423 -4.48 10.43 -16.54
N ARG A 424 -4.55 11.74 -16.83
CA ARG A 424 -3.38 12.64 -16.78
C ARG A 424 -3.70 14.00 -16.18
N ASP A 425 -2.71 14.60 -15.52
CA ASP A 425 -2.71 16.01 -15.11
C ASP A 425 -3.87 16.41 -14.17
N LEU A 426 -4.18 15.55 -13.19
CA LEU A 426 -5.28 15.75 -12.24
C LEU A 426 -4.79 15.99 -10.82
N GLU A 427 -5.58 16.78 -10.08
CA GLU A 427 -5.45 16.97 -8.65
C GLU A 427 -6.75 16.50 -7.99
N ILE A 428 -6.68 15.39 -7.26
CA ILE A 428 -7.81 14.74 -6.60
C ILE A 428 -7.54 14.73 -5.10
N SER A 429 -8.49 15.17 -4.28
CA SER A 429 -8.28 15.19 -2.84
C SER A 429 -9.57 15.06 -2.07
N ASN A 430 -9.45 14.73 -0.78
CA ASN A 430 -10.54 14.75 0.20
C ASN A 430 -11.71 13.82 -0.22
N THR A 431 -11.36 12.66 -0.75
CA THR A 431 -12.28 11.59 -1.17
C THR A 431 -11.85 10.28 -0.50
N ILE A 432 -12.59 9.19 -0.71
CA ILE A 432 -12.23 7.88 -0.15
C ILE A 432 -11.26 7.15 -1.09
N GLU A 433 -11.71 6.79 -2.29
CA GLU A 433 -10.90 6.25 -3.38
C GLU A 433 -10.76 7.33 -4.43
N ALA A 434 -9.54 7.79 -4.72
CA ALA A 434 -9.36 8.81 -5.76
C ALA A 434 -9.47 8.21 -7.17
N ILE A 435 -8.76 7.11 -7.41
CA ILE A 435 -8.83 6.34 -8.66
C ILE A 435 -8.95 4.86 -8.32
N TYR A 436 -10.09 4.26 -8.67
CA TYR A 436 -10.34 2.84 -8.48
C TYR A 436 -10.43 2.13 -9.84
N LEU A 437 -9.59 1.12 -10.03
CA LEU A 437 -9.56 0.21 -11.16
C LEU A 437 -10.06 -1.16 -10.69
N TYR A 438 -11.16 -1.62 -11.26
CA TYR A 438 -11.70 -2.95 -11.05
C TYR A 438 -11.76 -3.68 -12.38
N SER A 439 -11.15 -4.86 -12.47
CA SER A 439 -10.97 -5.65 -13.72
C SER A 439 -10.60 -4.78 -14.93
N THR A 440 -9.78 -3.75 -14.70
CA THR A 440 -9.46 -2.77 -15.73
C THR A 440 -8.05 -3.01 -16.26
N GLU A 441 -7.90 -3.01 -17.58
CA GLU A 441 -6.63 -3.33 -18.22
C GLU A 441 -6.04 -2.17 -19.04
N HIS A 442 -4.72 -2.09 -19.10
CA HIS A 442 -4.00 -1.10 -19.92
C HIS A 442 -4.35 0.37 -19.61
N ALA A 443 -4.68 0.69 -18.36
CA ALA A 443 -4.81 2.07 -17.89
C ALA A 443 -3.43 2.71 -17.69
N ILE A 444 -3.29 3.98 -18.08
CA ILE A 444 -2.13 4.82 -17.86
C ILE A 444 -2.55 6.00 -16.98
N ILE A 445 -2.09 5.99 -15.73
CA ILE A 445 -2.28 7.07 -14.76
C ILE A 445 -0.95 7.80 -14.63
N GLU A 446 -0.89 9.06 -15.06
CA GLU A 446 0.38 9.80 -15.10
C GLU A 446 0.24 11.26 -14.64
N ASN A 447 1.23 11.74 -13.89
CA ASN A 447 1.30 13.14 -13.43
C ASN A 447 0.04 13.56 -12.65
N VAL A 448 -0.42 12.71 -11.74
CA VAL A 448 -1.52 13.04 -10.83
C VAL A 448 -0.98 13.44 -9.46
N THR A 449 -1.72 14.31 -8.76
CA THR A 449 -1.50 14.64 -7.36
C THR A 449 -2.72 14.20 -6.56
N ILE A 450 -2.54 13.30 -5.60
CA ILE A 450 -3.63 12.73 -4.80
C ILE A 450 -3.37 12.90 -3.31
N SER A 451 -4.34 13.48 -2.59
CA SER A 451 -4.17 13.75 -1.17
C SER A 451 -5.39 13.62 -0.26
N ASN A 452 -5.15 13.32 1.03
CA ASN A 452 -6.20 13.21 2.04
C ASN A 452 -7.31 12.23 1.61
N THR A 453 -6.88 11.05 1.14
CA THR A 453 -7.76 9.94 0.76
C THR A 453 -7.51 8.68 1.57
N TRP A 454 -8.45 7.73 1.47
CA TRP A 454 -8.26 6.41 2.04
C TRP A 454 -7.42 5.52 1.12
N TYR A 455 -7.80 5.44 -0.16
CA TYR A 455 -7.03 4.83 -1.23
C TYR A 455 -6.67 5.90 -2.27
N ALA A 456 -5.39 6.06 -2.59
CA ALA A 456 -5.01 7.00 -3.66
C ALA A 456 -5.22 6.37 -5.04
N VAL A 457 -4.65 5.19 -5.26
CA VAL A 457 -4.89 4.35 -6.44
C VAL A 457 -5.10 2.92 -5.98
N TYR A 458 -6.27 2.38 -6.29
CA TYR A 458 -6.64 1.01 -5.95
C TYR A 458 -6.84 0.20 -7.24
N MET A 459 -6.12 -0.90 -7.38
CA MET A 459 -6.21 -1.85 -8.48
C MET A 459 -6.66 -3.19 -7.93
N ASP A 460 -7.79 -3.67 -8.41
CA ASP A 460 -8.49 -4.82 -7.83
C ASP A 460 -9.04 -5.74 -8.92
N GLU A 461 -9.21 -7.00 -8.55
CA GLU A 461 -9.86 -8.07 -9.31
C GLU A 461 -9.40 -8.16 -10.77
N GLU A 462 -8.24 -8.79 -11.00
CA GLU A 462 -7.62 -8.97 -12.34
C GLU A 462 -7.36 -7.63 -13.08
N SER A 463 -7.10 -6.54 -12.36
CA SER A 463 -6.72 -5.26 -12.98
C SER A 463 -5.27 -5.30 -13.48
N ASN A 464 -5.08 -5.75 -14.72
CA ASN A 464 -3.78 -6.12 -15.28
C ASN A 464 -3.16 -5.07 -16.22
N HIS A 465 -1.84 -5.11 -16.39
CA HIS A 465 -1.12 -4.30 -17.39
C HIS A 465 -1.31 -2.78 -17.26
N ASN A 466 -1.68 -2.29 -16.08
CA ASN A 466 -1.85 -0.88 -15.80
C ASN A 466 -0.51 -0.23 -15.43
N THR A 467 -0.38 1.07 -15.66
CA THR A 467 0.80 1.86 -15.32
C THR A 467 0.39 3.07 -14.50
N LEU A 468 1.01 3.23 -13.32
CA LEU A 468 0.97 4.44 -12.52
C LEU A 468 2.36 5.07 -12.53
N ALA A 469 2.48 6.29 -13.08
CA ALA A 469 3.77 6.93 -13.26
C ALA A 469 3.83 8.41 -12.87
N ASN A 470 5.01 8.85 -12.44
CA ASN A 470 5.36 10.28 -12.27
C ASN A 470 4.37 11.06 -11.39
N SER A 471 3.77 10.41 -10.39
CA SER A 471 2.68 10.96 -9.59
C SER A 471 3.10 11.25 -8.14
N THR A 472 2.43 12.21 -7.50
CA THR A 472 2.65 12.57 -6.09
C THR A 472 1.42 12.19 -5.27
N LEU A 473 1.60 11.32 -4.29
CA LEU A 473 0.52 10.74 -3.50
C LEU A 473 0.85 10.97 -2.03
N ASN A 474 0.17 11.92 -1.36
CA ASN A 474 0.54 12.34 -0.01
C ASN A 474 -0.65 12.45 0.95
N GLU A 475 -0.42 12.32 2.25
CA GLU A 475 -1.47 12.44 3.27
C GLU A 475 -2.61 11.42 3.07
N ASN A 476 -2.33 10.19 2.64
CA ASN A 476 -3.37 9.15 2.45
C ASN A 476 -3.17 7.95 3.40
N CYS A 477 -4.24 7.21 3.67
CA CYS A 477 -4.19 6.04 4.56
C CYS A 477 -3.45 4.87 3.90
N ARG A 478 -3.97 4.36 2.79
CA ARG A 478 -3.31 3.39 1.91
C ARG A 478 -3.14 4.02 0.53
N ILE A 479 -1.95 3.95 -0.04
CA ILE A 479 -1.65 4.80 -1.18
C ILE A 479 -1.79 4.06 -2.50
N ILE A 480 -0.92 3.10 -2.77
CA ILE A 480 -1.03 2.26 -3.95
C ILE A 480 -1.32 0.84 -3.49
N VAL A 481 -2.46 0.29 -3.90
CA VAL A 481 -2.92 -1.04 -3.49
C VAL A 481 -3.23 -1.86 -4.72
N LEU A 482 -2.62 -3.05 -4.82
CA LEU A 482 -2.90 -4.09 -5.80
C LEU A 482 -3.43 -5.32 -5.05
N GLU A 483 -4.64 -5.77 -5.37
CA GLU A 483 -5.24 -6.98 -4.78
C GLU A 483 -5.87 -7.90 -5.85
N HIS A 484 -6.17 -9.13 -5.43
CA HIS A 484 -6.94 -10.14 -6.16
C HIS A 484 -6.46 -10.35 -7.61
N ASP A 485 -5.29 -10.96 -7.75
CA ASP A 485 -4.69 -11.36 -9.04
C ASP A 485 -4.44 -10.19 -10.03
N SER A 486 -4.30 -8.95 -9.54
CA SER A 486 -3.91 -7.78 -10.33
C SER A 486 -2.41 -7.79 -10.69
N CYS A 487 -2.09 -8.37 -11.85
CA CYS A 487 -0.76 -8.73 -12.31
C CYS A 487 -0.21 -7.81 -13.41
N TYR A 488 1.10 -7.91 -13.65
CA TYR A 488 1.80 -7.22 -14.75
C TYR A 488 1.69 -5.68 -14.74
N ASN A 489 1.39 -5.09 -13.59
CA ASN A 489 1.27 -3.65 -13.41
C ASN A 489 2.64 -2.99 -13.20
N LYS A 490 2.73 -1.70 -13.53
CA LYS A 490 3.96 -0.91 -13.45
C LYS A 490 3.75 0.32 -12.57
N LEU A 491 4.47 0.39 -11.45
CA LEU A 491 4.50 1.54 -10.55
C LEU A 491 5.86 2.24 -10.72
N LEU A 492 5.88 3.38 -11.40
CA LEU A 492 7.11 4.01 -11.90
C LEU A 492 7.28 5.47 -11.43
N ASN A 493 8.40 5.79 -10.79
CA ASN A 493 8.76 7.19 -10.49
C ASN A 493 7.73 7.95 -9.61
N ASN A 494 6.98 7.27 -8.75
CA ASN A 494 5.99 7.91 -7.91
C ASN A 494 6.60 8.37 -6.57
N ASN A 495 6.15 9.51 -6.08
CA ASN A 495 6.49 10.02 -4.77
C ASN A 495 5.32 9.80 -3.80
N VAL A 496 5.56 8.98 -2.78
CA VAL A 496 4.57 8.52 -1.82
C VAL A 496 5.01 8.98 -0.43
N SER A 497 4.25 9.87 0.21
CA SER A 497 4.66 10.48 1.49
C SER A 497 3.53 10.71 2.48
N ASP A 498 3.88 10.89 3.75
CA ASP A 498 2.97 11.38 4.79
C ASP A 498 1.77 10.46 5.01
N GLY A 499 1.99 9.18 5.28
CA GLY A 499 0.94 8.20 5.55
C GLY A 499 0.12 8.56 6.79
N ILE A 500 -1.20 8.69 6.65
CA ILE A 500 -2.10 9.02 7.77
C ILE A 500 -2.73 7.76 8.36
N GLY A 501 -2.29 7.36 9.55
CA GLY A 501 -2.81 6.20 10.29
C GLY A 501 -3.70 6.56 11.48
N TYR A 502 -4.77 5.78 11.70
CA TYR A 502 -5.54 5.74 12.95
C TYR A 502 -5.54 4.31 13.49
N SER A 503 -5.79 4.13 14.79
CA SER A 503 -5.50 2.92 15.61
C SER A 503 -6.01 1.54 15.15
N ILE A 504 -6.66 1.43 13.99
CA ILE A 504 -7.30 0.21 13.47
C ILE A 504 -6.72 -0.28 12.13
N GLN A 505 -6.03 0.56 11.34
CA GLN A 505 -5.35 0.16 10.11
C GLN A 505 -4.04 0.95 9.93
N ALA A 506 -2.96 0.22 9.70
CA ALA A 506 -1.62 0.77 9.49
C ALA A 506 -1.50 1.37 8.07
N PRO A 507 -0.99 2.61 7.91
CA PRO A 507 -0.79 3.19 6.59
C PRO A 507 0.34 2.49 5.84
N ILE A 508 0.12 2.14 4.57
CA ILE A 508 1.09 1.44 3.71
C ILE A 508 1.29 2.25 2.43
N ALA A 509 2.55 2.46 2.03
CA ALA A 509 2.87 3.25 0.85
C ALA A 509 2.55 2.48 -0.45
N ILE A 510 3.05 1.26 -0.58
CA ILE A 510 2.77 0.37 -1.72
C ILE A 510 2.46 -1.04 -1.19
N GLU A 511 1.29 -1.56 -1.53
CA GLU A 511 0.78 -2.85 -1.08
C GLU A 511 0.45 -3.74 -2.28
N VAL A 512 0.98 -4.97 -2.27
CA VAL A 512 0.74 -6.01 -3.30
C VAL A 512 0.29 -7.28 -2.60
N ASN A 513 -0.99 -7.63 -2.76
CA ASN A 513 -1.63 -8.71 -2.01
C ASN A 513 -2.28 -9.76 -2.91
N TYR A 514 -2.45 -10.98 -2.39
CA TYR A 514 -3.39 -12.00 -2.90
C TYR A 514 -3.21 -12.34 -4.40
N GLY A 515 -2.08 -12.96 -4.77
CA GLY A 515 -1.85 -13.46 -6.13
C GLY A 515 -1.44 -12.40 -7.15
N CYS A 516 -1.20 -11.16 -6.71
CA CYS A 516 -0.66 -10.10 -7.56
C CYS A 516 0.80 -10.38 -7.95
N ASP A 517 0.98 -11.01 -9.12
CA ASP A 517 2.27 -11.48 -9.61
C ASP A 517 2.82 -10.64 -10.77
N TYR A 518 4.12 -10.75 -11.02
CA TYR A 518 4.80 -10.11 -12.17
C TYR A 518 4.69 -8.59 -12.25
N ASN A 519 4.46 -7.91 -11.12
CA ASN A 519 4.40 -6.46 -11.04
C ASN A 519 5.81 -5.85 -10.95
N ILE A 520 5.96 -4.64 -11.49
CA ILE A 520 7.22 -3.88 -11.47
C ILE A 520 7.03 -2.62 -10.62
N ILE A 521 7.73 -2.56 -9.49
CA ILE A 521 7.79 -1.40 -8.59
C ILE A 521 9.16 -0.77 -8.75
N ARG A 522 9.26 0.32 -9.52
CA ARG A 522 10.55 0.88 -9.91
C ARG A 522 10.68 2.39 -9.70
N ASN A 523 11.79 2.80 -9.08
CA ASN A 523 12.15 4.21 -8.90
C ASN A 523 11.12 5.04 -8.10
N ASN A 524 10.36 4.41 -7.20
CA ASN A 524 9.42 5.10 -6.33
C ASN A 524 10.11 5.57 -5.04
N THR A 525 9.57 6.62 -4.45
CA THR A 525 9.96 7.10 -3.12
C THR A 525 8.81 6.84 -2.15
N ALA A 526 9.08 6.22 -0.99
CA ALA A 526 8.11 5.97 0.07
C ALA A 526 8.65 6.51 1.41
N ILE A 527 7.93 7.45 2.05
CA ILE A 527 8.39 8.17 3.24
C ILE A 527 7.27 8.33 4.28
N ASP A 528 7.53 8.05 5.57
CA ASP A 528 6.60 8.33 6.68
C ASP A 528 5.29 7.54 6.61
N HIS A 529 5.37 6.21 6.50
CA HIS A 529 4.24 5.28 6.60
C HIS A 529 4.54 4.20 7.65
N TYR A 530 3.58 3.33 7.92
CA TYR A 530 3.81 2.19 8.81
C TYR A 530 4.73 1.15 8.14
N TRP A 531 4.40 0.77 6.89
CA TRP A 531 5.26 -0.01 6.02
C TRP A 531 5.48 0.72 4.70
N GLY A 532 6.71 0.63 4.17
CA GLY A 532 7.05 1.25 2.89
C GLY A 532 6.48 0.46 1.72
N ILE A 533 7.08 -0.68 1.41
CA ILE A 533 6.62 -1.60 0.36
C ILE A 533 6.29 -2.94 1.01
N TYR A 534 5.06 -3.43 0.81
CA TYR A 534 4.59 -4.69 1.39
C TYR A 534 4.08 -5.64 0.31
N ILE A 535 4.68 -6.83 0.24
CA ILE A 535 4.26 -7.94 -0.63
C ILE A 535 3.75 -9.09 0.25
N ASN A 536 2.51 -9.50 0.03
CA ASN A 536 1.87 -10.58 0.78
C ASN A 536 1.16 -11.53 -0.17
N LEU A 537 1.62 -12.79 -0.23
CA LEU A 537 1.10 -13.78 -1.19
C LEU A 537 1.25 -13.35 -2.66
N GLY A 538 2.27 -12.53 -2.98
CA GLY A 538 2.61 -12.11 -4.34
C GLY A 538 3.97 -12.66 -4.77
N ASN A 539 4.06 -13.14 -6.00
CA ASN A 539 5.22 -13.85 -6.54
C ASN A 539 5.76 -13.20 -7.82
N ASN A 540 7.02 -13.48 -8.13
CA ASN A 540 7.65 -13.04 -9.39
C ASN A 540 7.61 -11.50 -9.59
N ASN A 541 7.49 -10.73 -8.51
CA ASN A 541 7.48 -9.27 -8.57
C ASN A 541 8.91 -8.72 -8.56
N THR A 542 9.12 -7.58 -9.23
CA THR A 542 10.41 -6.88 -9.27
C THR A 542 10.32 -5.55 -8.54
N ILE A 543 11.08 -5.40 -7.46
CA ILE A 543 11.22 -4.18 -6.66
C ILE A 543 12.61 -3.60 -6.93
N GLN A 544 12.68 -2.51 -7.70
CA GLN A 544 13.95 -1.99 -8.19
C GLN A 544 14.14 -0.48 -8.00
N LYS A 545 15.32 -0.04 -7.53
CA LYS A 545 15.69 1.39 -7.48
C LYS A 545 14.77 2.27 -6.64
N ASN A 546 14.02 1.69 -5.70
CA ASN A 546 13.13 2.47 -4.83
C ASN A 546 13.91 3.05 -3.65
N VAL A 547 13.43 4.20 -3.15
CA VAL A 547 13.93 4.85 -1.95
C VAL A 547 12.86 4.77 -0.88
N VAL A 548 13.13 4.04 0.21
CA VAL A 548 12.16 3.79 1.29
C VAL A 548 12.73 4.24 2.63
N SER A 549 12.17 5.26 3.26
CA SER A 549 12.78 5.81 4.48
C SER A 549 11.79 6.32 5.52
N GLN A 550 12.20 6.38 6.79
CA GLN A 550 11.37 6.95 7.87
C GLN A 550 10.03 6.23 8.02
N GLN A 551 10.01 4.90 7.86
CA GLN A 551 8.82 4.12 8.19
C GLN A 551 8.74 3.88 9.71
N TYR A 552 7.52 3.81 10.26
CA TYR A 552 7.29 3.45 11.66
C TYR A 552 7.60 1.97 11.96
N TYR A 553 7.74 1.12 10.94
CA TYR A 553 8.18 -0.28 11.03
C TYR A 553 9.15 -0.58 9.87
N THR A 554 8.89 -1.63 9.09
CA THR A 554 9.77 -2.14 8.04
C THR A 554 9.76 -1.25 6.79
N GLY A 555 10.93 -1.07 6.18
CA GLY A 555 11.06 -0.50 4.84
C GLY A 555 10.39 -1.37 3.78
N ILE A 556 10.95 -2.55 3.51
CA ILE A 556 10.42 -3.52 2.53
C ILE A 556 10.06 -4.82 3.25
N ARG A 557 8.80 -5.28 3.15
CA ARG A 557 8.34 -6.50 3.82
C ARG A 557 7.78 -7.50 2.83
N LEU A 558 8.18 -8.76 2.96
CA LEU A 558 7.68 -9.90 2.19
C LEU A 558 7.08 -10.95 3.14
N ARG A 559 5.85 -11.36 2.88
CA ARG A 559 5.15 -12.39 3.68
C ARG A 559 4.58 -13.47 2.75
N ASN A 560 5.00 -14.72 2.97
CA ASN A 560 4.60 -15.88 2.15
C ASN A 560 4.65 -15.57 0.64
N ALA A 561 5.77 -14.96 0.22
CA ALA A 561 5.98 -14.40 -1.11
C ALA A 561 7.21 -15.08 -1.72
N HIS A 562 7.11 -15.49 -2.99
CA HIS A 562 8.12 -16.35 -3.61
C HIS A 562 8.67 -15.78 -4.92
N SER A 563 9.92 -16.13 -5.24
CA SER A 563 10.53 -15.80 -6.54
C SER A 563 10.54 -14.31 -6.88
N ASN A 564 10.55 -13.44 -5.87
CA ASN A 564 10.61 -11.99 -6.08
C ASN A 564 12.06 -11.51 -6.17
N VAL A 565 12.27 -10.44 -6.93
CA VAL A 565 13.59 -9.81 -7.13
C VAL A 565 13.59 -8.41 -6.52
N ILE A 566 14.42 -8.20 -5.51
CA ILE A 566 14.59 -6.93 -4.80
C ILE A 566 16.00 -6.43 -5.08
N ILE A 567 16.14 -5.48 -6.01
CA ILE A 567 17.44 -5.07 -6.53
C ILE A 567 17.68 -3.56 -6.56
N ASN A 568 18.88 -3.11 -6.19
CA ASN A 568 19.28 -1.70 -6.29
C ASN A 568 18.40 -0.72 -5.47
N ASN A 569 17.73 -1.17 -4.40
CA ASN A 569 16.92 -0.30 -3.55
C ASN A 569 17.77 0.35 -2.47
N THR A 570 17.34 1.53 -2.00
CA THR A 570 17.92 2.20 -0.85
C THR A 570 16.87 2.31 0.24
N SER A 571 17.12 1.75 1.42
CA SER A 571 16.21 1.91 2.56
C SER A 571 16.93 2.34 3.83
N PHE A 572 16.37 3.35 4.52
CA PHE A 572 17.08 3.96 5.64
C PHE A 572 16.21 4.67 6.67
N ASP A 573 16.74 4.77 7.89
CA ASP A 573 16.09 5.42 9.03
C ASP A 573 14.64 4.92 9.25
N ASN A 574 14.39 3.62 9.10
CA ASN A 574 13.12 3.01 9.48
C ASN A 574 13.22 2.49 10.92
N GLU A 575 12.12 2.51 11.67
CA GLU A 575 12.13 2.17 13.10
C GLU A 575 12.39 0.68 13.41
N ASP A 576 12.12 -0.21 12.43
CA ASP A 576 12.32 -1.66 12.48
C ASP A 576 13.21 -2.07 11.28
N ASP A 577 12.94 -3.16 10.57
CA ASP A 577 13.89 -3.64 9.55
C ASP A 577 14.01 -2.78 8.27
N GLY A 578 15.20 -2.76 7.66
CA GLY A 578 15.39 -2.30 6.28
C GLY A 578 14.60 -3.17 5.31
N ILE A 579 14.78 -4.49 5.41
CA ILE A 579 13.98 -5.50 4.73
C ILE A 579 13.67 -6.69 5.65
N TYR A 580 12.44 -7.20 5.60
CA TYR A 580 11.96 -8.33 6.39
C TYR A 580 11.24 -9.38 5.55
N LEU A 581 11.70 -10.64 5.63
CA LEU A 581 11.09 -11.79 4.99
C LEU A 581 10.49 -12.71 6.05
N GLU A 582 9.21 -13.06 5.92
CA GLU A 582 8.53 -13.92 6.89
C GLU A 582 7.54 -14.94 6.31
N ALA A 583 7.13 -15.90 7.15
CA ALA A 583 6.04 -16.82 6.90
C ALA A 583 6.22 -17.70 5.66
N SER A 584 7.35 -18.42 5.61
CA SER A 584 7.69 -19.37 4.54
C SER A 584 7.95 -18.74 3.16
N CYS A 585 8.43 -17.50 3.12
CA CYS A 585 8.98 -16.92 1.89
C CYS A 585 10.09 -17.80 1.31
N SER A 586 10.15 -17.94 -0.02
CA SER A 586 11.24 -18.72 -0.63
C SER A 586 11.66 -18.28 -2.03
N ASN A 587 12.87 -18.67 -2.43
CA ASN A 587 13.42 -18.39 -3.76
C ASN A 587 13.49 -16.89 -4.10
N ASN A 588 13.61 -16.00 -3.10
CA ASN A 588 13.69 -14.57 -3.34
C ASN A 588 15.16 -14.14 -3.53
N THR A 589 15.40 -13.20 -4.45
CA THR A 589 16.71 -12.60 -4.69
C THR A 589 16.74 -11.18 -4.14
N ILE A 590 17.69 -10.90 -3.26
CA ILE A 590 17.94 -9.58 -2.66
C ILE A 590 19.35 -9.18 -3.07
N ALA A 591 19.46 -8.26 -4.03
CA ALA A 591 20.76 -7.91 -4.62
C ALA A 591 21.04 -6.40 -4.71
N ASP A 592 22.29 -5.98 -4.55
CA ASP A 592 22.73 -4.58 -4.74
C ASP A 592 21.97 -3.53 -3.90
N ASN A 593 21.37 -3.91 -2.76
CA ASN A 593 20.60 -2.97 -1.94
C ASN A 593 21.47 -2.26 -0.90
N TYR A 594 21.11 -1.01 -0.58
CA TYR A 594 21.78 -0.18 0.40
C TYR A 594 20.86 0.08 1.60
N PHE A 595 21.09 -0.62 2.71
CA PHE A 595 20.33 -0.55 3.95
C PHE A 595 21.14 0.15 5.04
N TYR A 596 20.72 1.33 5.49
CA TYR A 596 21.46 2.04 6.54
C TYR A 596 20.58 2.73 7.57
N SER A 597 21.09 2.87 8.79
CA SER A 597 20.44 3.64 9.85
C SER A 597 21.36 4.73 10.37
N THR A 598 20.78 5.90 10.67
CA THR A 598 21.44 7.01 11.36
C THR A 598 20.84 7.30 12.73
N ASP A 599 19.79 6.58 13.10
CA ASP A 599 19.11 6.68 14.38
C ASP A 599 19.35 5.43 15.24
N ALA A 600 18.93 5.49 16.51
CA ALA A 600 19.07 4.42 17.48
C ALA A 600 17.78 3.57 17.60
N SER A 601 17.02 3.44 16.51
CA SER A 601 15.82 2.61 16.45
C SER A 601 16.17 1.11 16.45
N GLN A 602 15.25 0.23 16.84
CA GLN A 602 15.53 -1.18 17.11
C GLN A 602 15.58 -2.02 15.82
N ASN A 603 16.47 -1.65 14.90
CA ASN A 603 16.44 -2.12 13.52
C ASN A 603 17.53 -3.14 13.15
N TYR A 604 17.19 -3.97 12.16
CA TYR A 604 18.11 -4.82 11.42
C TYR A 604 18.22 -4.34 9.97
N GLY A 605 19.34 -4.60 9.31
CA GLY A 605 19.47 -4.32 7.88
C GLY A 605 18.59 -5.25 7.04
N ILE A 606 18.85 -6.56 7.13
CA ILE A 606 18.10 -7.64 6.50
C ILE A 606 17.71 -8.65 7.57
N HIS A 607 16.42 -9.00 7.64
CA HIS A 607 15.89 -9.94 8.62
C HIS A 607 15.07 -11.04 7.95
N PHE A 608 15.42 -12.31 8.21
CA PHE A 608 14.68 -13.48 7.76
C PHE A 608 14.08 -14.22 8.96
N ASP A 609 12.77 -14.48 8.93
CA ASP A 609 12.07 -15.34 9.89
C ASP A 609 11.24 -16.40 9.16
N THR A 610 11.68 -17.65 9.17
CA THR A 610 11.07 -18.73 8.35
C THR A 610 11.11 -18.46 6.85
N ALA A 611 12.29 -18.15 6.30
CA ALA A 611 12.52 -18.00 4.86
C ALA A 611 13.53 -19.04 4.34
N PHE A 612 13.33 -19.52 3.10
CA PHE A 612 14.07 -20.66 2.56
C PHE A 612 14.60 -20.41 1.15
N ASP A 613 15.70 -21.05 0.77
CA ASP A 613 16.22 -21.02 -0.61
C ASP A 613 16.40 -19.59 -1.19
N CYS A 614 16.71 -18.59 -0.36
CA CYS A 614 16.86 -17.21 -0.82
C CYS A 614 18.33 -16.85 -1.07
N HIS A 615 18.53 -15.93 -2.02
CA HIS A 615 19.86 -15.41 -2.39
C HIS A 615 19.98 -13.95 -1.96
N VAL A 616 20.97 -13.66 -1.11
CA VAL A 616 21.29 -12.32 -0.61
C VAL A 616 22.68 -11.96 -1.11
N ASP A 617 22.75 -11.16 -2.17
CA ASP A 617 24.00 -10.90 -2.91
C ASP A 617 24.37 -9.41 -2.95
N ASN A 618 25.62 -9.08 -2.67
CA ASN A 618 26.16 -7.71 -2.84
C ASN A 618 25.35 -6.59 -2.15
N ASN A 619 24.73 -6.86 -1.00
CA ASN A 619 24.01 -5.84 -0.23
C ASN A 619 24.91 -5.16 0.79
N THR A 620 24.63 -3.91 1.13
CA THR A 620 25.32 -3.20 2.22
C THR A 620 24.36 -2.91 3.37
N CYS A 621 24.68 -3.41 4.56
CA CYS A 621 23.95 -3.15 5.81
C CYS A 621 24.86 -2.39 6.80
N THR A 622 24.51 -1.15 7.14
CA THR A 622 25.39 -0.32 7.98
C THR A 622 24.68 0.60 8.97
N GLY A 623 25.21 0.69 10.19
CA GLY A 623 24.71 1.62 11.20
C GLY A 623 23.47 1.17 11.96
N HIS A 624 23.06 -0.10 11.82
CA HIS A 624 21.85 -0.63 12.45
C HIS A 624 22.06 -0.90 13.95
N TYR A 625 21.03 -0.70 14.76
CA TYR A 625 21.11 -0.86 16.21
C TYR A 625 21.26 -2.32 16.66
N TYR A 626 20.71 -3.24 15.86
CA TYR A 626 20.92 -4.66 16.05
C TYR A 626 21.97 -5.16 15.07
N ASP A 627 21.56 -5.96 14.10
CA ASP A 627 22.49 -6.71 13.27
C ASP A 627 22.42 -6.24 11.82
N GLY A 628 23.52 -6.38 11.10
CA GLY A 628 23.54 -6.10 9.66
C GLY A 628 22.60 -7.06 8.93
N ILE A 629 22.78 -8.36 9.15
CA ILE A 629 21.91 -9.43 8.62
C ILE A 629 21.56 -10.39 9.75
N TYR A 630 20.28 -10.68 9.93
CA TYR A 630 19.76 -11.62 10.92
C TYR A 630 18.90 -12.70 10.27
N ILE A 631 19.23 -13.96 10.52
CA ILE A 631 18.59 -15.14 9.95
C ILE A 631 18.09 -16.02 11.11
N THR A 632 16.78 -16.21 11.22
CA THR A 632 16.16 -17.06 12.23
C THR A 632 15.20 -18.08 11.60
N ALA A 633 15.27 -19.34 12.05
CA ALA A 633 14.40 -20.42 11.58
C ALA A 633 14.34 -20.55 10.04
N SER A 634 15.45 -20.27 9.36
CA SER A 634 15.51 -20.01 7.91
C SER A 634 16.63 -20.82 7.27
N ASP A 635 16.26 -21.81 6.47
CA ASP A 635 17.19 -22.84 5.98
C ASP A 635 17.59 -22.62 4.51
N ASP A 636 18.72 -23.21 4.11
CA ASP A 636 19.14 -23.30 2.70
C ASP A 636 19.33 -21.94 1.99
N ASN A 637 19.69 -20.87 2.72
CA ASN A 637 19.93 -19.55 2.13
C ASN A 637 21.41 -19.33 1.80
N VAL A 638 21.67 -18.52 0.76
CA VAL A 638 23.01 -18.12 0.32
C VAL A 638 23.21 -16.62 0.52
N LEU A 639 24.19 -16.26 1.33
CA LEU A 639 24.60 -14.88 1.60
C LEU A 639 25.99 -14.68 0.99
N SER A 640 26.04 -14.00 -0.17
CA SER A 640 27.28 -13.76 -0.93
C SER A 640 27.61 -12.27 -1.05
N ASN A 641 28.90 -11.91 -0.97
CA ASN A 641 29.38 -10.56 -1.29
C ASN A 641 28.75 -9.39 -0.48
N ASN A 642 28.11 -9.66 0.67
CA ASN A 642 27.46 -8.61 1.44
C ASN A 642 28.45 -7.85 2.33
N THR A 643 28.22 -6.56 2.52
CA THR A 643 29.00 -5.71 3.43
C THR A 643 28.17 -5.37 4.67
N CYS A 644 28.54 -5.92 5.83
CA CYS A 644 27.93 -5.61 7.13
C CYS A 644 28.91 -4.83 8.00
N ARG A 645 28.64 -3.55 8.27
CA ARG A 645 29.57 -2.73 9.06
C ARG A 645 28.96 -1.70 9.99
N LEU A 646 29.65 -1.40 11.08
CA LEU A 646 29.24 -0.36 12.04
C LEU A 646 27.83 -0.60 12.63
N ASN A 647 27.41 -1.85 12.78
CA ASN A 647 26.18 -2.21 13.48
C ASN A 647 26.46 -2.37 14.98
N ASP A 648 25.47 -2.16 15.84
CA ASP A 648 25.65 -2.07 17.30
C ASP A 648 25.67 -3.44 18.02
N ARG A 649 25.43 -4.55 17.31
CA ARG A 649 25.59 -5.93 17.83
C ARG A 649 26.44 -6.81 16.92
N TYR A 650 25.83 -7.51 15.96
CA TYR A 650 26.50 -8.47 15.08
C TYR A 650 26.54 -7.95 13.64
N GLY A 651 27.59 -8.30 12.90
CA GLY A 651 27.58 -8.11 11.46
C GLY A 651 26.56 -9.05 10.79
N ILE A 652 26.69 -10.34 11.05
CA ILE A 652 25.78 -11.40 10.58
C ILE A 652 25.45 -12.33 11.75
N TYR A 653 24.16 -12.65 11.94
CA TYR A 653 23.69 -13.50 13.02
C TYR A 653 22.72 -14.58 12.51
N LEU A 654 23.00 -15.85 12.80
CA LEU A 654 22.17 -17.01 12.46
C LEU A 654 21.70 -17.73 13.73
N THR A 655 20.40 -18.04 13.80
CA THR A 655 19.83 -18.90 14.85
C THR A 655 18.76 -19.87 14.34
N ASN A 656 18.70 -21.08 14.89
CA ASN A 656 17.77 -22.15 14.52
C ASN A 656 17.68 -22.40 13.00
N SER A 657 18.79 -22.29 12.28
CA SER A 657 18.82 -22.22 10.82
C SER A 657 19.86 -23.18 10.25
N GLU A 658 19.44 -24.05 9.32
CA GLU A 658 20.25 -25.15 8.78
C GLU A 658 20.75 -24.86 7.36
N ASN A 659 21.89 -25.44 7.00
CA ASN A 659 22.44 -25.50 5.63
C ASN A 659 22.62 -24.15 4.90
N ASN A 660 22.82 -23.07 5.65
CA ASN A 660 23.08 -21.75 5.07
C ASN A 660 24.56 -21.62 4.62
N THR A 661 24.80 -20.89 3.54
CA THR A 661 26.15 -20.59 3.03
C THR A 661 26.44 -19.10 3.11
N LEU A 662 27.53 -18.73 3.77
CA LEU A 662 28.04 -17.37 3.88
C LEU A 662 29.37 -17.32 3.10
N SER A 663 29.36 -16.74 1.92
CA SER A 663 30.54 -16.62 1.05
C SER A 663 30.93 -15.17 0.75
N GLU A 664 32.22 -14.86 0.70
CA GLU A 664 32.74 -13.57 0.19
C GLU A 664 32.21 -12.31 0.92
N ASN A 665 31.64 -12.43 2.12
CA ASN A 665 31.07 -11.30 2.83
C ASN A 665 32.16 -10.46 3.53
N ARG A 666 31.95 -9.14 3.57
CA ARG A 666 32.80 -8.16 4.26
C ARG A 666 32.14 -7.75 5.56
N VAL A 667 32.54 -8.36 6.66
CA VAL A 667 32.00 -8.12 8.00
C VAL A 667 33.00 -7.32 8.82
N LEU A 668 32.75 -6.01 8.96
CA LEU A 668 33.76 -5.04 9.40
C LEU A 668 33.28 -4.15 10.54
N GLU A 669 34.13 -3.85 11.52
CA GLU A 669 33.87 -2.78 12.51
C GLU A 669 32.54 -2.93 13.29
N ASN A 670 32.09 -4.16 13.54
CA ASN A 670 30.94 -4.46 14.42
C ASN A 670 31.44 -4.89 15.80
N PRO A 671 30.64 -4.84 16.88
CA PRO A 671 31.05 -5.39 18.16
C PRO A 671 31.51 -6.84 18.03
N ASP A 672 30.66 -7.71 17.49
CA ASP A 672 30.98 -9.09 17.09
C ASP A 672 30.78 -9.24 15.57
N GLY A 673 31.61 -10.04 14.91
CA GLY A 673 31.55 -10.23 13.46
C GLY A 673 30.37 -11.12 13.02
N ILE A 674 30.59 -12.42 12.99
CA ILE A 674 29.60 -13.45 12.61
C ILE A 674 29.26 -14.29 13.85
N LEU A 675 27.97 -14.43 14.15
CA LEU A 675 27.47 -15.32 15.20
C LEU A 675 26.58 -16.42 14.60
N VAL A 676 26.88 -17.67 14.94
CA VAL A 676 26.05 -18.83 14.62
C VAL A 676 25.71 -19.54 15.92
N GLU A 677 24.45 -19.51 16.33
CA GLU A 677 24.04 -20.06 17.62
C GLU A 677 22.72 -20.83 17.58
N THR A 678 22.50 -21.70 18.57
CA THR A 678 21.23 -22.41 18.80
C THR A 678 20.75 -23.19 17.59
N GLN A 679 21.13 -24.46 17.52
CA GLN A 679 20.62 -25.41 16.51
C GLN A 679 20.88 -24.99 15.05
N CYS A 680 21.95 -24.24 14.78
CA CYS A 680 22.42 -24.02 13.42
C CYS A 680 23.32 -25.18 12.99
N HIS A 681 22.88 -25.92 11.97
CA HIS A 681 23.56 -27.12 11.49
C HIS A 681 24.01 -26.95 10.04
N GLY A 682 25.17 -27.50 9.68
CA GLY A 682 25.61 -27.56 8.29
C GLY A 682 25.94 -26.22 7.64
N THR A 683 26.04 -25.13 8.43
CA THR A 683 26.41 -23.81 7.89
C THR A 683 27.83 -23.82 7.31
N ILE A 684 27.99 -23.27 6.12
CA ILE A 684 29.29 -23.07 5.46
C ILE A 684 29.66 -21.59 5.55
N ILE A 685 30.87 -21.29 6.02
CA ILE A 685 31.44 -19.94 6.10
C ILE A 685 32.75 -19.95 5.33
N GLU A 686 32.75 -19.35 4.13
CA GLU A 686 33.91 -19.38 3.24
C GLU A 686 34.26 -18.03 2.60
N PHE A 687 35.54 -17.77 2.32
CA PHE A 687 35.99 -16.56 1.61
C PHE A 687 35.58 -15.21 2.26
N ASN A 688 35.15 -15.19 3.52
CA ASN A 688 34.71 -13.96 4.17
C ASN A 688 35.89 -13.15 4.72
N HIS A 689 35.73 -11.83 4.72
CA HIS A 689 36.61 -10.88 5.41
C HIS A 689 35.96 -10.44 6.72
N VAL A 690 36.40 -11.00 7.85
CA VAL A 690 35.83 -10.75 9.18
C VAL A 690 36.84 -10.00 10.04
N ASN A 691 36.74 -8.67 10.00
CA ASN A 691 37.81 -7.80 10.48
C ASN A 691 37.34 -6.69 11.44
N ASP A 692 38.27 -6.27 12.30
CA ASP A 692 38.14 -5.08 13.14
C ASP A 692 36.94 -5.13 14.12
N SER A 693 36.47 -6.32 14.49
CA SER A 693 35.44 -6.46 15.52
C SER A 693 35.97 -6.12 16.91
N THR A 694 35.15 -5.51 17.76
CA THR A 694 35.61 -5.12 19.12
C THR A 694 35.78 -6.31 20.07
N THR A 695 35.03 -7.38 19.84
CA THR A 695 35.07 -8.66 20.55
C THR A 695 35.42 -9.78 19.58
N ASP A 696 34.58 -10.79 19.39
CA ASP A 696 34.95 -11.98 18.65
C ASP A 696 34.68 -11.78 17.13
N GLY A 697 35.53 -12.34 16.28
CA GLY A 697 35.36 -12.33 14.82
C GLY A 697 34.23 -13.27 14.40
N ILE A 698 34.43 -14.57 14.56
CA ILE A 698 33.41 -15.61 14.31
C ILE A 698 33.15 -16.40 15.59
N THR A 699 31.88 -16.49 16.01
CA THR A 699 31.48 -17.23 17.20
C THR A 699 30.46 -18.32 16.86
N ILE A 700 30.69 -19.53 17.38
CA ILE A 700 29.77 -20.68 17.29
C ILE A 700 29.37 -21.13 18.69
N SER A 701 28.07 -21.25 18.96
CA SER A 701 27.54 -21.61 20.30
C SER A 701 26.25 -22.45 20.28
N ASP A 702 25.86 -22.98 21.44
CA ASP A 702 24.53 -23.55 21.71
C ASP A 702 24.06 -24.62 20.72
N THR A 703 24.63 -25.83 20.81
CA THR A 703 24.19 -27.02 20.08
C THR A 703 24.31 -26.89 18.55
N CYS A 704 25.23 -26.08 18.04
CA CYS A 704 25.55 -26.05 16.61
C CYS A 704 26.44 -27.25 16.21
N LEU A 705 26.22 -27.78 15.00
CA LEU A 705 26.89 -29.00 14.54
C LEU A 705 27.26 -28.90 13.06
N TYR A 706 28.36 -29.52 12.65
CA TYR A 706 28.75 -29.60 11.22
C TYR A 706 28.92 -28.24 10.54
N VAL A 707 29.27 -27.19 11.30
CA VAL A 707 29.65 -25.90 10.74
C VAL A 707 31.05 -26.02 10.12
N THR A 708 31.21 -25.58 8.88
CA THR A 708 32.49 -25.59 8.15
C THR A 708 32.97 -24.16 7.93
N ILE A 709 34.21 -23.85 8.34
CA ILE A 709 34.82 -22.52 8.26
C ILE A 709 36.15 -22.63 7.51
N PHE A 710 36.25 -22.09 6.30
CA PHE A 710 37.48 -22.17 5.51
C PHE A 710 37.71 -21.01 4.55
N HIS A 711 38.95 -20.76 4.13
CA HIS A 711 39.30 -19.61 3.28
C HIS A 711 38.85 -18.24 3.80
N ASN A 712 38.66 -18.06 5.11
CA ASN A 712 38.29 -16.76 5.65
C ASN A 712 39.53 -15.96 6.06
N ASN A 713 39.50 -14.66 5.81
CA ASN A 713 40.45 -13.70 6.34
C ASN A 713 39.89 -13.10 7.64
N ILE A 714 40.48 -13.48 8.78
CA ILE A 714 39.97 -13.16 10.11
C ILE A 714 41.04 -12.35 10.85
N SER A 715 40.87 -11.03 10.87
CA SER A 715 41.95 -10.16 11.35
C SER A 715 41.54 -8.98 12.23
N ASN A 716 42.45 -8.54 13.08
CA ASN A 716 42.30 -7.36 13.95
C ASN A 716 41.08 -7.39 14.91
N ASN A 717 40.57 -8.57 15.24
CA ASN A 717 39.44 -8.68 16.18
C ASN A 717 39.94 -8.57 17.64
N GLY A 718 39.29 -7.74 18.46
CA GLY A 718 39.73 -7.43 19.83
C GLY A 718 39.68 -8.63 20.79
N GLY A 719 38.82 -9.60 20.52
CA GLY A 719 38.65 -10.88 21.20
C GLY A 719 39.27 -12.04 20.42
N ASN A 720 38.50 -13.11 20.23
CA ASN A 720 38.91 -14.29 19.48
C ASN A 720 38.74 -14.05 17.98
N GLY A 721 39.62 -14.60 17.14
CA GLY A 721 39.36 -14.73 15.71
C GLY A 721 38.19 -15.68 15.47
N VAL A 722 38.32 -16.93 15.94
CA VAL A 722 37.22 -17.92 15.97
C VAL A 722 37.02 -18.44 17.39
N ARG A 723 35.77 -18.51 17.85
CA ARG A 723 35.41 -19.02 19.18
C ARG A 723 34.33 -20.10 19.11
N LEU A 724 34.66 -21.30 19.56
CA LEU A 724 33.69 -22.36 19.85
C LEU A 724 33.39 -22.35 21.36
N VAL A 725 32.15 -22.04 21.73
CA VAL A 725 31.82 -21.54 23.08
C VAL A 725 31.73 -22.62 24.15
N ASP A 726 31.15 -23.79 23.85
CA ASP A 726 30.92 -24.84 24.84
C ASP A 726 30.79 -26.24 24.20
N SER A 727 30.77 -27.29 25.04
CA SER A 727 30.79 -28.70 24.63
C SER A 727 29.62 -29.15 23.76
N SER A 728 28.55 -28.35 23.63
CA SER A 728 27.45 -28.65 22.73
C SER A 728 27.78 -28.34 21.26
N VAL A 729 28.82 -27.55 20.99
CA VAL A 729 29.35 -27.29 19.65
C VAL A 729 30.25 -28.45 19.25
N THR A 730 29.81 -29.26 18.28
CA THR A 730 30.55 -30.48 17.91
C THR A 730 30.60 -30.74 16.41
N ASN A 731 31.62 -31.47 15.97
CA ASN A 731 31.86 -31.84 14.57
C ASN A 731 32.00 -30.65 13.62
N CYS A 732 32.48 -29.50 14.10
CA CYS A 732 32.86 -28.39 13.23
C CYS A 732 34.20 -28.69 12.54
N LEU A 733 34.37 -28.17 11.32
CA LEU A 733 35.59 -28.29 10.53
C LEU A 733 36.14 -26.89 10.18
N ILE A 734 37.35 -26.59 10.65
CA ILE A 734 37.98 -25.27 10.50
C ILE A 734 39.37 -25.43 9.86
N TYR A 735 39.56 -25.00 8.61
CA TYR A 735 40.83 -25.18 7.89
C TYR A 735 41.05 -24.08 6.87
N MET A 736 42.29 -23.85 6.43
CA MET A 736 42.67 -22.84 5.43
C MET A 736 42.16 -21.42 5.72
N ASN A 737 42.03 -21.04 7.00
CA ASN A 737 41.73 -19.67 7.39
C ASN A 737 43.01 -18.90 7.72
N VAL A 738 42.95 -17.58 7.61
CA VAL A 738 44.05 -16.66 7.95
C VAL A 738 43.73 -15.92 9.24
N PHE A 739 44.52 -16.15 10.29
CA PHE A 739 44.37 -15.50 11.60
C PHE A 739 45.48 -14.49 11.87
N ILE A 740 45.15 -13.19 11.85
CA ILE A 740 46.15 -12.12 12.02
C ILE A 740 45.68 -11.04 12.99
N PHE A 741 46.51 -10.66 13.95
CA PHE A 741 46.30 -9.54 14.89
C PHE A 741 45.01 -9.63 15.74
N ASN A 742 44.48 -10.83 15.93
CA ASN A 742 43.37 -11.06 16.86
C ASN A 742 43.88 -11.06 18.32
N GLY A 743 43.03 -10.66 19.27
CA GLY A 743 43.35 -10.70 20.71
C GLY A 743 43.72 -12.12 21.17
N VAL A 744 42.99 -13.11 20.66
CA VAL A 744 43.29 -14.54 20.67
C VAL A 744 42.96 -15.07 19.28
N ASN A 745 43.82 -15.86 18.64
CA ASN A 745 43.49 -16.34 17.27
C ASN A 745 42.27 -17.28 17.29
N ALA A 746 42.25 -18.22 18.23
CA ALA A 746 41.14 -19.15 18.37
C ALA A 746 40.98 -19.70 19.80
N THR A 747 39.76 -20.07 20.17
CA THR A 747 39.44 -20.87 21.36
C THR A 747 38.44 -21.97 21.01
N ASP A 748 38.68 -23.19 21.52
CA ASP A 748 37.82 -24.35 21.28
C ASP A 748 37.41 -25.02 22.60
N ASN A 749 36.25 -24.62 23.11
CA ASN A 749 35.60 -25.27 24.26
C ASN A 749 34.57 -26.33 23.85
N GLY A 750 34.47 -26.63 22.54
CA GLY A 750 33.58 -27.63 21.99
C GLY A 750 34.17 -29.04 22.08
N ASP A 751 33.42 -30.02 21.56
CA ASP A 751 33.84 -31.43 21.56
C ASP A 751 33.92 -31.97 20.12
N SER A 752 34.94 -32.78 19.81
CA SER A 752 35.10 -33.44 18.49
C SER A 752 35.16 -32.48 17.29
N ASN A 753 35.67 -31.27 17.47
CA ASN A 753 35.92 -30.33 16.38
C ASN A 753 37.30 -30.57 15.76
N GLN A 754 37.44 -30.25 14.48
CA GLN A 754 38.67 -30.44 13.70
C GLN A 754 39.18 -29.09 13.19
N TRP A 755 40.48 -28.85 13.36
CA TRP A 755 41.17 -27.63 12.94
C TRP A 755 42.10 -27.85 11.73
N ASP A 756 41.94 -28.99 11.06
CA ASP A 756 42.57 -29.36 9.80
C ASP A 756 41.68 -30.36 9.05
N ASN A 757 41.80 -30.43 7.73
CA ASN A 757 41.05 -31.40 6.91
C ASN A 757 41.85 -32.70 6.64
N GLY A 758 42.94 -32.93 7.39
CA GLY A 758 43.90 -34.00 7.18
C GLY A 758 44.99 -33.70 6.14
N THR A 759 44.78 -32.69 5.27
CA THR A 759 45.78 -32.21 4.30
C THR A 759 46.29 -30.84 4.71
N PHE A 760 45.38 -29.88 4.92
CA PHE A 760 45.68 -28.50 5.25
C PHE A 760 45.01 -28.09 6.57
N GLY A 761 45.73 -27.29 7.36
CA GLY A 761 45.26 -26.58 8.53
C GLY A 761 45.13 -25.08 8.26
N ASN A 762 45.33 -24.25 9.27
CA ASN A 762 45.14 -22.79 9.19
C ASN A 762 46.46 -22.03 9.22
N TYR A 763 46.46 -20.80 8.71
CA TYR A 763 47.58 -19.87 8.88
C TYR A 763 47.45 -19.10 10.19
N TRP A 764 48.51 -19.12 11.00
CA TRP A 764 48.52 -18.50 12.33
C TRP A 764 49.61 -17.45 12.42
N GLN A 765 49.23 -16.19 12.67
CA GLN A 765 50.23 -15.16 12.91
C GLN A 765 51.18 -15.53 14.05
N GLY A 766 52.48 -15.50 13.77
CA GLY A 766 53.54 -15.76 14.74
C GLY A 766 53.90 -17.23 14.89
N TYR A 767 53.27 -18.12 14.12
CA TYR A 767 53.78 -19.48 13.94
C TYR A 767 55.12 -19.45 13.22
N ASN A 768 56.12 -20.12 13.81
CA ASN A 768 57.51 -20.07 13.36
C ASN A 768 58.22 -21.41 13.57
N SER A 769 57.47 -22.51 13.55
CA SER A 769 58.05 -23.85 13.58
C SER A 769 58.87 -24.12 12.31
N GLN A 770 59.63 -25.20 12.35
CA GLN A 770 60.26 -25.75 11.16
C GLN A 770 59.21 -26.40 10.26
N ASP A 771 59.47 -26.26 8.96
CA ASP A 771 58.92 -27.03 7.86
C ASP A 771 60.16 -27.77 7.29
N GLU A 772 60.39 -29.01 7.73
CA GLU A 772 61.61 -29.76 7.44
C GLU A 772 61.61 -30.38 6.04
N ASP A 773 60.44 -30.66 5.46
CA ASP A 773 60.27 -31.20 4.12
C ASP A 773 59.91 -30.14 3.07
N ASN A 774 59.76 -28.88 3.46
CA ASN A 774 59.43 -27.72 2.62
C ASN A 774 58.12 -27.94 1.84
N ASP A 775 57.14 -28.60 2.45
CA ASP A 775 55.83 -28.84 1.84
C ASP A 775 54.84 -27.68 2.07
N GLY A 776 55.29 -26.61 2.73
CA GLY A 776 54.47 -25.43 3.07
C GLY A 776 53.64 -25.62 4.33
N ILE A 777 53.74 -26.79 5.00
CA ILE A 777 53.01 -27.13 6.22
C ILE A 777 54.00 -27.27 7.37
N GLY A 778 53.67 -26.67 8.50
CA GLY A 778 54.51 -26.75 9.69
C GLY A 778 54.46 -28.12 10.37
N ASP A 779 55.64 -28.63 10.77
CA ASP A 779 55.79 -29.94 11.41
C ASP A 779 55.30 -30.04 12.87
N SER A 780 55.05 -28.89 13.52
CA SER A 780 54.58 -28.85 14.91
C SER A 780 53.13 -28.37 15.00
N PRO A 781 52.25 -29.07 15.73
CA PRO A 781 50.85 -28.68 15.81
C PRO A 781 50.63 -27.36 16.57
N VAL A 782 49.58 -26.63 16.20
CA VAL A 782 49.07 -25.49 16.98
C VAL A 782 47.98 -26.00 17.93
N ILE A 783 48.11 -25.67 19.21
CA ILE A 783 47.15 -26.09 20.24
C ILE A 783 46.11 -24.99 20.46
N ILE A 784 44.84 -25.31 20.26
CA ILE A 784 43.70 -24.43 20.48
C ILE A 784 43.02 -24.84 21.79
N SER A 785 43.35 -24.15 22.88
CA SER A 785 42.87 -24.51 24.22
C SER A 785 41.34 -24.34 24.35
N PRO A 786 40.65 -25.19 25.16
CA PRO A 786 41.15 -26.42 25.79
C PRO A 786 41.18 -27.69 24.90
N ASN A 787 40.39 -27.77 23.81
CA ASN A 787 40.08 -29.06 23.18
C ASN A 787 40.54 -29.23 21.72
N GLY A 788 40.93 -28.16 21.02
CA GLY A 788 41.27 -28.17 19.60
C GLY A 788 42.77 -28.31 19.32
N VAL A 789 43.11 -28.92 18.18
CA VAL A 789 44.49 -29.03 17.69
C VAL A 789 44.47 -28.92 16.17
N ASP A 790 45.27 -28.01 15.62
CA ASP A 790 45.60 -27.94 14.20
C ASP A 790 46.92 -28.68 13.98
N ASN A 791 46.88 -29.83 13.29
CA ASN A 791 48.05 -30.65 13.04
C ASN A 791 48.79 -30.29 11.74
N LYS A 792 48.24 -29.37 10.96
CA LYS A 792 48.72 -29.02 9.62
C LYS A 792 48.78 -27.49 9.43
N PRO A 793 49.36 -26.73 10.37
CA PRO A 793 49.39 -25.27 10.28
C PRO A 793 50.16 -24.82 9.03
N LEU A 794 49.62 -23.84 8.30
CA LEU A 794 50.23 -23.33 7.08
C LEU A 794 51.41 -22.40 7.40
N MET A 795 52.49 -22.50 6.62
CA MET A 795 53.69 -21.64 6.75
C MET A 795 53.49 -20.25 6.13
N THR A 796 52.66 -20.16 5.10
CA THR A 796 52.30 -18.93 4.37
C THR A 796 50.78 -18.76 4.31
N GLN A 797 50.32 -17.57 3.92
CA GLN A 797 48.88 -17.33 3.76
C GLN A 797 48.40 -18.02 2.48
N TYR A 798 47.18 -18.57 2.47
CA TYR A 798 46.62 -19.18 1.25
C TYR A 798 46.37 -18.15 0.13
N VAL A 799 46.31 -16.85 0.44
CA VAL A 799 46.18 -15.79 -0.58
C VAL A 799 47.43 -15.72 -1.47
N ASP A 800 48.59 -16.11 -0.93
CA ASP A 800 49.83 -16.21 -1.69
C ASP A 800 49.87 -17.49 -2.55
N MET A 801 48.90 -18.41 -2.40
CA MET A 801 48.80 -19.64 -3.18
C MET A 801 47.89 -19.48 -4.41
N TYR A 802 46.88 -18.60 -4.35
CA TYR A 802 46.01 -18.28 -5.50
C TYR A 802 46.26 -16.87 -6.06
N GLY A 803 47.37 -16.23 -5.66
CA GLY A 803 47.86 -15.03 -6.33
C GLY A 803 48.47 -15.40 -7.68
N ASP A 804 48.55 -14.43 -8.57
CA ASP A 804 49.27 -14.50 -9.84
C ASP A 804 50.38 -13.44 -9.71
N PHE A 805 51.59 -13.88 -9.36
CA PHE A 805 52.64 -12.99 -8.86
C PHE A 805 53.38 -12.25 -9.97
N ASP A 806 53.54 -12.86 -11.14
CA ASP A 806 54.17 -12.29 -12.33
C ASP A 806 53.18 -11.74 -13.36
N GLY A 807 51.90 -12.11 -13.27
CA GLY A 807 50.79 -11.55 -14.04
C GLY A 807 50.56 -12.24 -15.38
N ASP A 808 50.95 -13.51 -15.50
CA ASP A 808 50.97 -14.28 -16.75
C ASP A 808 49.64 -15.01 -17.03
N GLY A 809 48.78 -15.14 -16.01
CA GLY A 809 47.50 -15.83 -16.08
C GLY A 809 47.42 -17.13 -15.27
N LEU A 810 48.55 -17.67 -14.80
CA LEU A 810 48.61 -18.79 -13.86
C LEU A 810 48.63 -18.28 -12.42
N THR A 811 47.96 -19.00 -11.52
CA THR A 811 48.16 -18.78 -10.09
C THR A 811 49.45 -19.44 -9.60
N ASN A 812 50.07 -18.91 -8.55
CA ASN A 812 51.22 -19.50 -7.86
C ASN A 812 51.05 -21.00 -7.54
N TYR A 813 49.81 -21.46 -7.34
CA TYR A 813 49.47 -22.88 -7.17
C TYR A 813 49.47 -23.67 -8.47
N GLU A 814 48.91 -23.11 -9.55
CA GLU A 814 48.96 -23.70 -10.89
C GLU A 814 50.40 -23.80 -11.37
N GLU A 815 51.19 -22.75 -11.17
CA GLU A 815 52.62 -22.74 -11.49
C GLU A 815 53.38 -23.81 -10.70
N TYR A 816 53.11 -23.95 -9.40
CA TYR A 816 53.67 -25.03 -8.59
C TYR A 816 53.30 -26.43 -9.11
N ILE A 817 52.07 -26.61 -9.63
CA ILE A 817 51.62 -27.89 -10.20
C ILE A 817 52.28 -28.16 -11.55
N LEU A 818 52.36 -27.15 -12.41
CA LEU A 818 52.86 -27.23 -13.78
C LEU A 818 54.40 -27.27 -13.81
N GLY A 819 55.05 -26.71 -12.79
CA GLY A 819 56.49 -26.62 -12.66
C GLY A 819 57.09 -25.38 -13.32
N THR A 820 56.27 -24.39 -13.69
CA THR A 820 56.67 -23.04 -14.09
C THR A 820 57.05 -22.21 -12.86
N PHE A 821 57.47 -20.96 -13.03
CA PHE A 821 58.07 -20.17 -11.95
C PHE A 821 57.19 -18.99 -11.53
N GLU A 822 56.80 -18.97 -10.24
CA GLU A 822 55.98 -17.92 -9.60
C GLU A 822 56.50 -16.47 -9.71
N ASP A 823 57.63 -16.22 -10.36
CA ASP A 823 58.20 -14.89 -10.55
C ASP A 823 58.70 -14.63 -11.99
N ASP A 824 58.33 -15.48 -12.94
CA ASP A 824 58.80 -15.47 -14.32
C ASP A 824 57.66 -15.82 -15.31
N PRO A 825 57.07 -14.82 -16.01
CA PRO A 825 55.85 -15.00 -16.79
C PRO A 825 56.05 -15.69 -18.15
N ASP A 826 57.28 -16.11 -18.48
CA ASP A 826 57.73 -16.69 -19.77
C ASP A 826 58.91 -17.62 -19.46
N THR A 827 58.63 -18.88 -19.11
CA THR A 827 59.58 -19.83 -18.52
C THR A 827 60.72 -20.21 -19.48
N GLU A 828 60.50 -20.18 -20.80
CA GLU A 828 61.47 -20.53 -21.84
C GLU A 828 62.04 -19.34 -22.62
N ASP A 829 61.62 -18.11 -22.31
CA ASP A 829 62.01 -16.85 -22.95
C ASP A 829 61.71 -16.82 -24.47
N ASP A 830 60.59 -17.39 -24.94
CA ASP A 830 60.22 -17.41 -26.36
C ASP A 830 59.32 -16.25 -26.82
N GLY A 831 58.75 -15.53 -25.84
CA GLY A 831 57.94 -14.33 -26.04
C GLY A 831 56.43 -14.54 -25.87
N MET A 832 55.98 -15.76 -25.60
CA MET A 832 54.63 -16.09 -25.14
C MET A 832 54.62 -16.25 -23.62
N TYR A 833 53.46 -16.09 -22.97
CA TYR A 833 53.34 -16.22 -21.52
C TYR A 833 52.88 -17.62 -21.13
N ASP A 834 53.42 -18.21 -20.05
CA ASP A 834 53.10 -19.59 -19.65
C ASP A 834 51.58 -19.77 -19.47
N GLY A 835 50.91 -18.80 -18.84
CA GLY A 835 49.46 -18.79 -18.71
C GLY A 835 48.70 -18.76 -20.02
N TRP A 836 49.16 -18.00 -21.01
CA TRP A 836 48.54 -17.99 -22.34
C TRP A 836 48.78 -19.30 -23.09
N GLU A 837 49.99 -19.86 -23.02
CA GLU A 837 50.32 -21.14 -23.65
C GLU A 837 49.47 -22.28 -23.07
N VAL A 838 49.35 -22.34 -21.74
CA VAL A 838 48.53 -23.34 -21.05
C VAL A 838 47.06 -23.23 -21.45
N ASP A 839 46.52 -22.01 -21.50
CA ASP A 839 45.13 -21.76 -21.90
C ASP A 839 44.86 -22.16 -23.36
N ASN A 840 45.86 -22.00 -24.24
CA ASN A 840 45.78 -22.36 -25.66
C ASN A 840 46.33 -23.76 -25.98
N GLY A 841 46.64 -24.57 -24.95
CA GLY A 841 47.05 -25.96 -25.12
C GLY A 841 48.47 -26.17 -25.68
N LEU A 842 49.31 -25.14 -25.64
CA LEU A 842 50.74 -25.18 -25.93
C LEU A 842 51.55 -25.64 -24.71
N ASP A 843 52.87 -25.82 -24.87
CA ASP A 843 53.77 -26.34 -23.83
C ASP A 843 54.74 -25.26 -23.33
N PRO A 844 54.55 -24.71 -22.11
CA PRO A 844 55.32 -23.59 -21.53
C PRO A 844 56.73 -24.01 -21.06
N PHE A 845 57.36 -24.89 -21.82
CA PHE A 845 58.72 -25.35 -21.65
C PHE A 845 59.42 -25.56 -23.00
N THR A 846 58.75 -25.21 -24.11
CA THR A 846 59.19 -25.49 -25.48
C THR A 846 58.98 -24.25 -26.34
N ASP A 847 60.07 -23.69 -26.89
CA ASP A 847 60.01 -22.64 -27.92
C ASP A 847 59.31 -23.17 -29.19
N ASP A 848 58.01 -22.91 -29.27
CA ASP A 848 57.12 -23.22 -30.39
C ASP A 848 56.52 -21.96 -31.04
N SER A 849 57.00 -20.78 -30.65
CA SER A 849 56.67 -19.45 -31.19
C SER A 849 56.59 -19.32 -32.72
N SER A 850 57.26 -20.20 -33.48
CA SER A 850 57.30 -20.19 -34.96
C SER A 850 56.50 -21.31 -35.64
N ASP A 851 55.79 -22.12 -34.86
CA ASP A 851 54.87 -23.12 -35.36
C ASP A 851 53.53 -22.44 -35.74
N ASP A 852 52.82 -23.02 -36.71
CA ASP A 852 51.53 -22.58 -37.25
C ASP A 852 50.64 -23.82 -37.17
N ASN A 853 49.80 -23.86 -36.13
CA ASN A 853 49.19 -25.09 -35.63
C ASN A 853 47.89 -25.45 -36.36
N ASP A 854 47.19 -24.45 -36.91
CA ASP A 854 45.94 -24.59 -37.65
C ASP A 854 46.07 -24.36 -39.18
N ASP A 855 47.29 -24.06 -39.65
CA ASP A 855 47.67 -23.84 -41.06
C ASP A 855 46.99 -22.59 -41.69
N ASP A 856 46.68 -21.54 -40.91
CA ASP A 856 46.06 -20.30 -41.40
C ASP A 856 47.07 -19.24 -41.93
N GLN A 857 48.36 -19.41 -41.60
CA GLN A 857 49.54 -18.56 -41.89
C GLN A 857 49.91 -17.50 -40.83
N LEU A 858 49.26 -17.47 -39.68
CA LEU A 858 49.78 -16.86 -38.45
C LEU A 858 50.61 -17.90 -37.68
N ASP A 859 51.76 -17.49 -37.14
CA ASP A 859 52.50 -18.35 -36.21
C ASP A 859 52.03 -18.10 -34.76
N ASN A 860 52.26 -19.05 -33.85
CA ASN A 860 51.79 -18.97 -32.46
C ASN A 860 52.12 -17.63 -31.80
N LEU A 861 53.28 -17.02 -32.13
CA LEU A 861 53.67 -15.72 -31.61
C LEU A 861 52.85 -14.56 -32.21
N ASP A 862 52.59 -14.56 -33.51
CA ASP A 862 51.71 -13.59 -34.16
C ASP A 862 50.27 -13.74 -33.62
N GLU A 863 49.81 -14.95 -33.32
CA GLU A 863 48.52 -15.23 -32.70
C GLU A 863 48.44 -14.76 -31.25
N PHE A 864 49.48 -14.98 -30.45
CA PHE A 864 49.62 -14.37 -29.11
C PHE A 864 49.50 -12.84 -29.19
N ASN A 865 50.12 -12.22 -30.18
CA ASN A 865 50.02 -10.76 -30.37
C ASN A 865 48.63 -10.30 -30.84
N ALA A 866 47.91 -11.12 -31.60
CA ALA A 866 46.55 -10.87 -32.07
C ALA A 866 45.47 -11.26 -31.02
N ASN A 867 45.82 -12.08 -30.02
CA ASN A 867 44.92 -12.78 -29.08
C ASN A 867 43.96 -13.76 -29.77
N THR A 868 44.38 -14.40 -30.85
CA THR A 868 43.64 -15.46 -31.56
C THR A 868 43.97 -16.84 -30.97
N ASP A 869 43.15 -17.86 -31.27
CA ASP A 869 43.37 -19.24 -30.80
C ASP A 869 44.28 -20.00 -31.78
N PRO A 870 45.50 -20.41 -31.38
CA PRO A 870 46.47 -21.07 -32.25
C PRO A 870 46.06 -22.43 -32.79
N ASN A 871 44.90 -22.94 -32.40
CA ASN A 871 44.36 -24.17 -32.93
C ASN A 871 43.07 -23.96 -33.73
N ASN A 872 42.71 -22.72 -34.06
CA ASN A 872 41.48 -22.36 -34.74
C ASN A 872 41.64 -21.20 -35.72
N ASN A 873 41.59 -21.54 -37.01
CA ASN A 873 41.89 -20.63 -38.12
C ASN A 873 40.85 -19.51 -38.37
N ASP A 874 39.87 -19.34 -37.48
CA ASP A 874 38.72 -18.43 -37.54
C ASP A 874 38.19 -18.32 -36.10
N THR A 875 38.84 -17.46 -35.29
CA THR A 875 38.67 -17.42 -33.83
C THR A 875 37.25 -17.05 -33.40
N ASP A 876 36.52 -16.27 -34.20
CA ASP A 876 35.16 -15.81 -33.88
C ASP A 876 34.03 -16.48 -34.68
N ASP A 877 34.36 -17.47 -35.52
CA ASP A 877 33.46 -18.28 -36.34
C ASP A 877 32.59 -17.45 -37.32
N ASP A 878 33.06 -16.29 -37.78
CA ASP A 878 32.31 -15.41 -38.68
C ASP A 878 32.48 -15.75 -40.18
N GLY A 879 33.44 -16.63 -40.49
CA GLY A 879 33.72 -17.14 -41.82
C GLY A 879 34.86 -16.42 -42.55
N MET A 880 35.57 -15.52 -41.87
CA MET A 880 36.86 -14.95 -42.29
C MET A 880 37.97 -15.60 -41.45
N ASP A 881 39.14 -15.87 -42.04
CA ASP A 881 40.26 -16.45 -41.27
C ASP A 881 41.08 -15.38 -40.55
N ASP A 882 41.64 -15.72 -39.40
CA ASP A 882 42.35 -14.79 -38.51
C ASP A 882 43.50 -14.09 -39.25
N TYR A 883 44.28 -14.84 -40.04
CA TYR A 883 45.29 -14.29 -40.92
C TYR A 883 44.76 -13.18 -41.85
N TRP A 884 43.64 -13.41 -42.55
CA TRP A 884 43.08 -12.44 -43.47
C TRP A 884 42.58 -11.20 -42.74
N GLU A 885 41.93 -11.35 -41.59
CA GLU A 885 41.44 -10.23 -40.81
C GLU A 885 42.59 -9.36 -40.27
N VAL A 886 43.63 -9.98 -39.70
CA VAL A 886 44.83 -9.29 -39.22
C VAL A 886 45.53 -8.55 -40.37
N MET A 887 45.62 -9.15 -41.55
CA MET A 887 46.27 -8.52 -42.71
C MET A 887 45.45 -7.38 -43.34
N ASN A 888 44.13 -7.36 -43.11
CA ASN A 888 43.22 -6.32 -43.60
C ASN A 888 42.77 -5.35 -42.49
N ASP A 889 43.49 -5.27 -41.37
CA ASP A 889 43.19 -4.36 -40.25
C ASP A 889 41.74 -4.52 -39.70
N LEU A 890 41.16 -5.72 -39.78
CA LEU A 890 39.87 -6.11 -39.16
C LEU A 890 40.10 -6.72 -37.76
N ASN A 891 39.03 -7.14 -37.08
CA ASN A 891 39.11 -7.63 -35.70
C ASN A 891 38.73 -9.11 -35.58
N PRO A 892 39.70 -10.04 -35.48
CA PRO A 892 39.49 -11.50 -35.49
C PRO A 892 38.83 -12.07 -34.22
N LEU A 893 38.30 -11.21 -33.35
CA LEU A 893 37.72 -11.58 -32.05
C LEU A 893 36.23 -11.24 -31.96
N ILE A 894 35.63 -10.68 -33.01
CA ILE A 894 34.22 -10.30 -33.07
C ILE A 894 33.67 -10.48 -34.49
N ASP A 895 32.52 -11.15 -34.61
CA ASP A 895 31.78 -11.24 -35.89
C ASP A 895 31.51 -9.84 -36.46
N ASP A 896 32.34 -9.44 -37.42
CA ASP A 896 32.32 -8.19 -38.13
C ASP A 896 32.11 -8.38 -39.64
N SER A 897 31.94 -9.63 -40.08
CA SER A 897 31.54 -10.09 -41.42
C SER A 897 30.47 -9.25 -42.14
N SER A 898 29.57 -8.62 -41.37
CA SER A 898 28.44 -7.82 -41.85
C SER A 898 28.66 -6.30 -41.87
N LEU A 899 29.81 -5.82 -41.41
CA LEU A 899 30.22 -4.43 -41.50
C LEU A 899 30.70 -4.08 -42.91
N ASP A 900 30.66 -2.80 -43.23
CA ASP A 900 31.04 -2.18 -44.51
C ASP A 900 31.98 -1.02 -44.13
N GLY A 901 33.28 -1.32 -44.10
CA GLY A 901 34.30 -0.46 -43.49
C GLY A 901 34.54 0.84 -44.26
N ASP A 902 34.44 0.78 -45.58
CA ASP A 902 34.72 1.89 -46.50
C ASP A 902 33.45 2.55 -47.09
N GLY A 903 32.28 1.95 -46.87
CA GLY A 903 30.97 2.48 -47.22
C GLY A 903 30.60 2.32 -48.70
N ASP A 904 31.16 1.32 -49.38
CA ASP A 904 30.98 1.09 -50.81
C ASP A 904 29.78 0.20 -51.16
N GLY A 905 29.24 -0.48 -50.13
CA GLY A 905 28.05 -1.32 -50.20
C GLY A 905 28.30 -2.83 -50.22
N LEU A 906 29.55 -3.29 -50.14
CA LEU A 906 29.92 -4.67 -49.82
C LEU A 906 30.16 -4.83 -48.31
N THR A 907 29.89 -6.01 -47.77
CA THR A 907 30.32 -6.34 -46.39
C THR A 907 31.71 -6.96 -46.38
N ASN A 908 32.43 -6.91 -45.24
CA ASN A 908 33.76 -7.51 -45.08
C ASN A 908 33.84 -8.95 -45.65
N LEU A 909 32.84 -9.78 -45.35
CA LEU A 909 32.76 -11.15 -45.88
C LEU A 909 32.51 -11.20 -47.40
N GLU A 910 31.71 -10.28 -47.94
CA GLU A 910 31.55 -10.17 -49.40
C GLU A 910 32.88 -9.76 -50.05
N GLU A 911 33.65 -8.89 -49.41
CA GLU A 911 34.94 -8.42 -49.89
C GLU A 911 36.00 -9.53 -49.86
N LEU A 912 36.05 -10.34 -48.80
CA LEU A 912 36.84 -11.58 -48.78
C LEU A 912 36.50 -12.48 -49.98
N ASN A 913 35.22 -12.62 -50.30
CA ASN A 913 34.75 -13.46 -51.41
C ASN A 913 35.08 -12.88 -52.80
N TYR A 914 35.15 -11.55 -52.94
CA TYR A 914 35.54 -10.88 -54.18
C TYR A 914 37.05 -10.60 -54.29
N GLY A 915 37.78 -10.71 -53.18
CA GLY A 915 39.21 -10.39 -53.09
C GLY A 915 39.51 -8.89 -53.12
N THR A 916 38.54 -8.07 -52.72
CA THR A 916 38.66 -6.60 -52.58
C THR A 916 39.16 -6.22 -51.19
N ASP A 917 39.61 -4.98 -51.03
CA ASP A 917 40.17 -4.48 -49.76
C ASP A 917 39.06 -3.81 -48.92
N PRO A 918 38.71 -4.36 -47.73
CA PRO A 918 37.60 -3.88 -46.90
C PRO A 918 37.73 -2.47 -46.34
N ASN A 919 38.88 -1.85 -46.56
CA ASN A 919 39.15 -0.47 -46.19
C ASN A 919 39.36 0.45 -47.40
N ASN A 920 39.06 -0.01 -48.62
CA ASN A 920 39.27 0.74 -49.85
C ASN A 920 38.18 0.53 -50.89
N ASN A 921 37.31 1.53 -51.00
CA ASN A 921 36.08 1.52 -51.78
C ASN A 921 36.22 1.50 -53.31
N ASP A 922 37.41 1.21 -53.84
CA ASP A 922 37.80 1.16 -55.26
C ASP A 922 39.15 0.42 -55.31
N SER A 923 39.09 -0.92 -55.25
CA SER A 923 40.25 -1.79 -55.09
C SER A 923 41.21 -1.75 -56.27
N ASP A 924 40.69 -1.53 -57.48
CA ASP A 924 41.51 -1.48 -58.70
C ASP A 924 41.88 -0.05 -59.16
N GLY A 925 41.26 0.96 -58.56
CA GLY A 925 41.58 2.37 -58.71
C GLY A 925 41.09 2.99 -60.02
N ASP A 926 40.07 2.42 -60.67
CA ASP A 926 39.53 2.92 -61.93
C ASP A 926 38.51 4.07 -61.77
N GLY A 927 38.00 4.26 -60.55
CA GLY A 927 37.08 5.30 -60.15
C GLY A 927 35.61 4.88 -60.05
N VAL A 928 35.29 3.59 -60.18
CA VAL A 928 34.02 2.96 -59.79
C VAL A 928 34.25 2.18 -58.50
N SER A 929 33.26 2.11 -57.60
CA SER A 929 33.43 1.37 -56.35
C SER A 929 33.19 -0.12 -56.52
N ASP A 930 33.85 -0.94 -55.71
CA ASP A 930 33.76 -2.41 -55.80
C ASP A 930 32.29 -2.88 -55.68
N GLY A 931 31.53 -2.30 -54.75
CA GLY A 931 30.09 -2.54 -54.60
C GLY A 931 29.22 -2.09 -55.78
N GLU A 932 29.62 -1.03 -56.51
CA GLU A 932 28.94 -0.60 -57.74
C GLU A 932 29.21 -1.60 -58.87
N GLU A 933 30.45 -2.08 -58.98
CA GLU A 933 30.88 -3.07 -59.97
C GLU A 933 30.22 -4.43 -59.77
N VAL A 934 30.19 -4.93 -58.53
CA VAL A 934 29.47 -6.17 -58.18
C VAL A 934 27.99 -6.04 -58.52
N THR A 935 27.37 -4.89 -58.21
CA THR A 935 25.96 -4.61 -58.55
C THR A 935 25.72 -4.60 -60.06
N ASP A 936 26.67 -4.05 -60.82
CA ASP A 936 26.61 -4.00 -62.28
C ASP A 936 27.07 -5.30 -62.97
N GLY A 937 27.61 -6.25 -62.21
CA GLY A 937 28.13 -7.52 -62.70
C GLY A 937 29.42 -7.37 -63.51
N THR A 938 30.24 -6.38 -63.18
CA THR A 938 31.62 -6.18 -63.66
C THR A 938 32.60 -6.72 -62.61
N ASP A 939 33.88 -6.91 -62.98
CA ASP A 939 34.91 -7.45 -62.08
C ASP A 939 35.57 -6.31 -61.25
N PRO A 940 35.38 -6.24 -59.92
CA PRO A 940 35.90 -5.16 -59.06
C PRO A 940 37.43 -5.13 -58.93
N LEU A 941 38.13 -6.08 -59.57
CA LEU A 941 39.58 -6.14 -59.61
C LEU A 941 40.16 -5.92 -61.03
N ASP A 942 39.32 -5.63 -62.03
CA ASP A 942 39.74 -5.34 -63.41
C ASP A 942 39.40 -3.89 -63.81
N PRO A 943 40.42 -2.98 -63.83
CA PRO A 943 40.22 -1.53 -64.01
C PRO A 943 39.82 -1.13 -65.45
N LEU A 944 39.39 -2.11 -66.25
CA LEU A 944 38.95 -2.00 -67.63
C LEU A 944 37.53 -2.56 -67.84
N ASP A 945 36.85 -3.12 -66.82
CA ASP A 945 35.55 -3.79 -66.94
C ASP A 945 34.32 -2.99 -66.45
N TYR A 946 34.43 -1.74 -66.03
CA TYR A 946 33.27 -0.95 -65.59
C TYR A 946 32.22 -0.53 -66.65
N LYS A 947 30.97 -0.25 -66.22
CA LYS A 947 29.92 0.39 -67.04
C LYS A 947 29.92 1.91 -66.90
N SER A 948 30.38 2.64 -67.93
CA SER A 948 30.32 4.11 -67.93
C SER A 948 28.88 4.62 -68.13
N ASP A 949 28.27 5.23 -67.11
CA ASP A 949 26.99 5.91 -67.28
C ASP A 949 27.17 7.29 -67.95
N SER A 950 26.49 7.49 -69.08
CA SER A 950 26.74 8.61 -69.97
C SER A 950 25.98 9.88 -69.58
N GLY A 951 26.71 10.95 -69.23
CA GLY A 951 26.37 12.33 -69.63
C GLY A 951 26.46 13.42 -68.56
N ASP A 952 27.58 14.17 -68.51
CA ASP A 952 27.61 15.58 -68.93
C ASP A 952 29.03 16.18 -68.92
N TRP A 953 29.21 17.22 -69.73
CA TRP A 953 30.47 17.79 -70.19
C TRP A 953 31.20 18.73 -69.18
N LEU A 954 32.49 18.45 -68.97
CA LEU A 954 33.68 19.31 -68.65
C LEU A 954 33.62 20.84 -68.96
N PRO A 955 34.55 21.74 -68.47
CA PRO A 955 35.79 21.55 -67.65
C PRO A 955 36.20 22.73 -66.67
N ILE A 956 37.42 22.60 -66.07
CA ILE A 956 38.39 23.64 -65.56
C ILE A 956 38.26 24.05 -64.07
N VAL A 957 39.28 24.15 -63.19
CA VAL A 957 40.68 23.69 -63.02
C VAL A 957 41.24 24.36 -61.72
N ILE A 958 42.16 23.67 -61.02
CA ILE A 958 43.09 24.06 -59.91
C ILE A 958 42.58 24.13 -58.45
N GLY A 959 43.12 23.24 -57.60
CA GLY A 959 43.90 23.67 -56.43
C GLY A 959 43.54 23.11 -55.05
N ILE A 960 44.07 21.93 -54.70
CA ILE A 960 44.31 21.42 -53.33
C ILE A 960 45.40 22.28 -52.61
N PRO A 961 45.85 22.04 -51.34
CA PRO A 961 45.29 21.41 -50.12
C PRO A 961 45.56 22.23 -48.81
N THR A 962 45.31 21.60 -47.65
CA THR A 962 46.03 21.69 -46.33
C THR A 962 45.38 22.52 -45.21
N ALA A 963 45.45 22.19 -43.92
CA ALA A 963 45.83 20.99 -43.14
C ALA A 963 45.64 21.32 -41.63
N ALA A 964 45.48 20.25 -40.83
CA ALA A 964 45.87 20.05 -39.41
C ALA A 964 45.20 20.91 -38.29
N LEU A 965 44.54 20.36 -37.25
CA LEU A 965 44.86 19.35 -36.19
C LEU A 965 45.75 19.84 -35.02
N ILE A 966 45.49 19.23 -33.85
CA ILE A 966 46.24 19.14 -32.56
C ILE A 966 45.78 20.17 -31.49
N ILE A 967 45.10 19.85 -30.37
CA ILE A 967 45.16 18.83 -29.27
C ILE A 967 46.17 19.15 -28.13
N PHE A 968 45.74 18.77 -26.91
CA PHE A 968 46.41 18.57 -25.60
C PHE A 968 46.31 19.74 -24.61
N SER A 969 46.15 19.61 -23.28
CA SER A 969 45.69 18.57 -22.31
C SER A 969 46.12 19.02 -20.89
N LEU A 970 45.55 18.38 -19.86
CA LEU A 970 46.17 18.02 -18.56
C LEU A 970 46.18 19.01 -17.36
N ILE A 971 45.36 18.62 -16.35
CA ILE A 971 45.59 18.43 -14.89
C ILE A 971 46.20 19.54 -14.01
N GLY A 972 45.58 19.76 -12.83
CA GLY A 972 46.26 20.33 -11.66
C GLY A 972 45.36 20.80 -10.51
N VAL A 973 45.20 19.95 -9.49
CA VAL A 973 44.50 20.17 -8.20
C VAL A 973 45.26 21.16 -7.29
N LEU A 974 44.55 21.99 -6.49
CA LEU A 974 44.72 22.17 -5.01
C LEU A 974 44.42 23.57 -4.44
N PHE A 975 43.59 23.53 -3.39
CA PHE A 975 43.58 24.28 -2.12
C PHE A 975 42.99 25.71 -1.93
N LYS A 976 41.89 25.70 -1.14
CA LYS A 976 41.61 26.43 0.13
C LYS A 976 41.43 27.97 0.16
N SER A 977 40.18 28.31 0.46
CA SER A 977 39.72 29.15 1.59
C SER A 977 39.91 30.68 1.53
N LYS A 978 38.79 31.41 1.68
CA LYS A 978 38.40 32.07 2.95
C LYS A 978 37.11 32.88 2.84
N LYS A 979 36.20 32.61 3.77
CA LYS A 979 35.08 33.45 4.23
C LYS A 979 35.49 34.92 4.48
N LYS A 980 34.58 35.88 4.18
CA LYS A 980 34.10 36.87 5.19
C LYS A 980 32.93 37.77 4.72
N LYS A 981 31.81 37.60 5.44
CA LYS A 981 30.94 38.61 6.11
C LYS A 981 30.64 39.96 5.42
N SER A 982 29.33 40.22 5.24
CA SER A 982 28.66 41.48 5.64
C SER A 982 27.17 41.24 5.91
N LYS A 983 26.72 41.24 7.18
CA LYS A 983 26.01 42.35 7.86
C LYS A 983 24.63 42.76 7.27
N LYS A 984 23.59 42.36 8.01
CA LYS A 984 22.67 43.23 8.80
C LYS A 984 21.56 44.00 8.04
N HIS A 985 20.29 43.67 8.32
CA HIS A 985 19.15 44.52 8.79
C HIS A 985 17.86 43.68 8.65
N ARG A 986 17.17 43.23 9.70
CA ARG A 986 16.30 43.91 10.68
C ARG A 986 14.98 44.46 10.09
N ARG A 987 13.89 43.72 10.41
CA ARG A 987 12.51 44.14 10.76
C ARG A 987 11.49 44.56 9.68
N LYS A 988 10.34 43.87 9.82
CA LYS A 988 8.92 44.29 9.72
C LYS A 988 8.25 44.30 8.34
N GLY A 989 7.18 43.53 8.28
CA GLY A 989 6.06 43.56 7.34
C GLY A 989 5.08 42.51 7.81
#